data_AF-A0A1V8SCZ2-F1
#
_entry.id   AF-A0A1V8SCZ2-F1
#
_cell.length_a   1.000
_cell.length_b   1.000
_cell.length_c   1.000
_cell.angle_alpha   90.00
_cell.angle_beta   90.00
_cell.angle_gamma   90.00
#
_symmetry.space_group_name_H-M   'P 1'
#
loop_
_entity.id
_entity.type
_entity.pdbx_description
1 polymer ?
#
loop_
_entity_poly.entity_id
_entity_poly.type
_entity_poly.pdbx_seq_one_letter_code
_entity_poly.pdbx_strand_id
1 'polypeptide(L)'
;MTTASFPKDFLWGFATASYQIEGGIKDDGRGPSFWDTFCDIPGKIADGSSGVTACDSYHQYPADIELLKQLGAKAYRFSISWSRVIPVGGRNDPVNEKGLQYYVTLVDELVKAGIEPMVTLFHWDLPQGLHDRYGGLLNKEEYTKDYVRFARVMFEALGEKVKLWITYNEPWCSSVLGYSIGQFAPGHTSDRKKSPVGDSSREPWTVGHNILVAHGAAVKVYREEYKQKQGGVIGITLNGDWTEPWDPESKDDIEACERKLEFAISWFGDPIYHGKYPDSMRKQLGDRLPEWTEEDRALVQGSNDFYGMNTYCANYIKNIPHPAKPEDFTGNLELLLENKDGKSIGELTQSPWLRPYPQGFRKLIKWISDRYGKPIIYVTENGTSVLGENDKTKEEILNDDFRVKYFEDHLQALAEARTFDGVDVRGYMAWSLLDNFEWAEGYETRFGVTYVDYEGGQKRYPKKSAKAIGQIFDKLIENITSHSKTKNIHIPSTHAGQGLIAMSVLLETSAGDITIDLFVTDAPKCCENFLKLCKIKYYNFSPVYDVQPNFSFQSGDPIGPDSKDSDGGSSIWGLPSGTSKRATRPDRIVFKPEISRKRKHGERGTVSMATTVSKVNSDDRLAGSQFLITLGDNIEDLDGKAAIFGEVVEGFDALEKINTAFIDGKGRPLQDIRILHTVVLDDPYDDPPEMLEAPASPPPSAEQQATVRIAHDEVLEEDADPEKLEGLRREREARAQALTLELIGDLPFAEVTPPEQILFVCKLNPVTRDEDLELIFSRFGKILSCEVIRDKKSGDSLQYAFIEFATKEDCERAYFKMQGVLIDDHRIHVDFSQSVSKLSADWRNSTNSKTARGKGGFGGIDSLERRQQLNETADSATPRNLDSGQEVEVRFGVMLVDVREIAMSPATEMREMAAGVNEAVTDVSIVEDEKKSCLDDLPALSQLLAMEPLPDKMLVYHHRAGNSPIVANGLAVISVYKLNDLVAEHGDLQVTRKTIPRGALKLDILEVDLQTSAQRDVFGTMPNQEANVAGIKVPIRIWLGSVAGLAGFKEMIIVSKKRSAKM
;
A
#
# COMPACT_ATOMS: atom_id res chain seq x y z
N MET A 1 -17.50 24.18 3.93
CA MET A 1 -16.32 23.84 3.11
C MET A 1 -15.57 22.80 3.88
N THR A 2 -15.47 21.59 3.36
CA THR A 2 -14.66 20.52 3.95
C THR A 2 -13.19 20.94 3.88
N THR A 3 -12.48 20.87 5.00
CA THR A 3 -11.03 21.07 5.05
C THR A 3 -10.34 19.74 4.83
N ALA A 4 -9.23 19.73 4.08
CA ALA A 4 -8.43 18.53 3.87
C ALA A 4 -7.98 17.92 5.21
N SER A 5 -8.21 16.62 5.41
CA SER A 5 -7.98 15.95 6.69
C SER A 5 -7.44 14.52 6.59
N PHE A 6 -6.81 14.09 7.68
CA PHE A 6 -6.45 12.71 7.97
C PHE A 6 -7.33 12.15 9.11
N PRO A 7 -7.63 10.84 9.11
CA PRO A 7 -8.41 10.21 10.17
C PRO A 7 -7.59 10.11 11.46
N LYS A 8 -8.25 9.85 12.60
CA LYS A 8 -7.64 9.88 13.94
C LYS A 8 -6.60 8.77 14.17
N ASP A 9 -6.70 7.69 13.41
CA ASP A 9 -5.82 6.52 13.39
C ASP A 9 -4.72 6.61 12.31
N PHE A 10 -4.59 7.74 11.60
CA PHE A 10 -3.59 7.91 10.55
C PHE A 10 -2.17 7.74 11.10
N LEU A 11 -1.46 6.75 10.54
CA LEU A 11 -0.21 6.27 11.10
C LEU A 11 0.97 7.10 10.58
N TRP A 12 1.33 8.16 11.31
CA TRP A 12 2.49 8.99 10.96
C TRP A 12 3.75 8.67 11.76
N GLY A 13 4.91 8.82 11.13
CA GLY A 13 6.19 8.45 11.70
C GLY A 13 7.40 8.95 10.90
N PHE A 14 8.53 8.28 11.10
CA PHE A 14 9.80 8.56 10.42
C PHE A 14 10.39 7.27 9.86
N ALA A 15 11.26 7.41 8.85
CA ALA A 15 11.95 6.31 8.20
C ALA A 15 13.50 6.40 8.31
N THR A 16 14.15 5.23 8.30
CA THR A 16 15.61 5.01 8.21
C THR A 16 15.93 3.67 7.52
N ALA A 17 17.21 3.43 7.21
CA ALA A 17 17.71 2.16 6.69
C ALA A 17 18.96 1.68 7.45
N SER A 18 19.08 0.37 7.61
CA SER A 18 20.13 -0.37 8.33
C SER A 18 21.55 0.15 8.03
N TYR A 19 22.02 0.00 6.79
CA TYR A 19 23.38 0.42 6.41
C TYR A 19 23.59 1.95 6.53
N GLN A 20 22.52 2.74 6.42
CA GLN A 20 22.61 4.20 6.49
C GLN A 20 22.72 4.74 7.92
N ILE A 21 22.23 4.02 8.94
CA ILE A 21 22.21 4.49 10.36
C ILE A 21 22.96 3.62 11.36
N GLU A 22 23.06 2.29 11.17
CA GLU A 22 23.45 1.39 12.27
C GLU A 22 24.92 1.52 12.66
N GLY A 23 25.82 1.55 11.68
CA GLY A 23 27.25 1.35 11.93
C GLY A 23 27.52 -0.05 12.50
N GLY A 24 28.54 -0.15 13.35
CA GLY A 24 28.90 -1.40 14.04
C GLY A 24 29.11 -2.58 13.08
N ILE A 25 29.76 -2.31 11.94
CA ILE A 25 29.76 -3.23 10.79
C ILE A 25 30.49 -4.55 11.02
N LYS A 26 31.35 -4.62 12.04
CA LYS A 26 32.16 -5.78 12.45
C LYS A 26 31.75 -6.33 13.83
N ASP A 27 30.77 -5.72 14.47
CA ASP A 27 30.37 -6.06 15.82
C ASP A 27 29.45 -7.28 15.86
N ASP A 28 29.57 -8.03 16.95
CA ASP A 28 28.72 -9.18 17.30
C ASP A 28 28.50 -10.22 16.19
N GLY A 29 29.44 -10.33 15.24
CA GLY A 29 29.43 -11.35 14.19
C GLY A 29 28.68 -10.97 12.92
N ARG A 30 28.36 -9.68 12.70
CA ARG A 30 27.89 -9.20 11.38
C ARG A 30 28.89 -9.55 10.27
N GLY A 31 28.37 -10.05 9.14
CA GLY A 31 29.12 -10.22 7.90
C GLY A 31 29.02 -8.98 6.99
N PRO A 32 29.92 -8.84 6.00
CA PRO A 32 29.84 -7.75 5.03
C PRO A 32 28.59 -7.88 4.16
N SER A 33 27.91 -6.75 3.94
CA SER A 33 27.01 -6.55 2.81
C SER A 33 27.81 -6.08 1.58
N PHE A 34 27.20 -6.09 0.40
CA PHE A 34 27.88 -5.57 -0.79
C PHE A 34 28.13 -4.05 -0.74
N TRP A 35 27.50 -3.31 0.18
CA TRP A 35 27.77 -1.90 0.41
C TRP A 35 29.03 -1.69 1.24
N ASP A 36 29.34 -2.57 2.20
CA ASP A 36 30.64 -2.59 2.87
C ASP A 36 31.77 -2.72 1.83
N THR A 37 31.66 -3.71 0.93
CA THR A 37 32.65 -3.96 -0.13
C THR A 37 32.67 -2.88 -1.22
N PHE A 38 31.55 -2.22 -1.52
CA PHE A 38 31.48 -1.16 -2.53
C PHE A 38 32.06 0.17 -2.04
N CYS A 39 31.86 0.51 -0.76
CA CYS A 39 32.48 1.70 -0.14
C CYS A 39 34.01 1.59 -0.07
N ASP A 40 34.56 0.38 0.07
CA ASP A 40 36.01 0.11 0.04
C ASP A 40 36.64 0.37 -1.35
N ILE A 41 35.85 0.61 -2.42
CA ILE A 41 36.36 0.89 -3.78
C ILE A 41 36.58 2.41 -3.96
N PRO A 42 37.83 2.88 -4.19
CA PRO A 42 38.13 4.30 -4.29
C PRO A 42 37.33 5.02 -5.38
N GLY A 43 36.68 6.12 -5.02
CA GLY A 43 35.90 6.97 -5.94
C GLY A 43 34.51 6.45 -6.29
N LYS A 44 33.97 5.45 -5.57
CA LYS A 44 32.55 5.06 -5.68
C LYS A 44 31.60 5.94 -4.86
N ILE A 45 32.08 6.52 -3.75
CA ILE A 45 31.36 7.46 -2.89
C ILE A 45 31.95 8.86 -3.06
N ALA A 46 31.11 9.89 -3.17
CA ALA A 46 31.52 11.25 -3.56
C ALA A 46 32.56 11.89 -2.61
N ASP A 47 32.37 11.72 -1.29
CA ASP A 47 33.26 12.20 -0.23
C ASP A 47 34.29 11.14 0.22
N GLY A 48 34.26 9.94 -0.35
CA GLY A 48 35.08 8.79 0.05
C GLY A 48 34.71 8.16 1.40
N SER A 49 33.53 8.48 1.95
CA SER A 49 33.06 7.96 3.24
C SER A 49 32.36 6.59 3.12
N SER A 50 31.80 6.09 4.23
CA SER A 50 31.13 4.78 4.28
C SER A 50 30.17 4.66 5.48
N GLY A 51 29.29 3.64 5.46
CA GLY A 51 28.40 3.28 6.57
C GLY A 51 29.09 2.59 7.77
N VAL A 52 30.43 2.62 7.87
CA VAL A 52 31.21 1.95 8.94
C VAL A 52 30.75 2.39 10.35
N THR A 53 30.56 3.69 10.53
CA THR A 53 30.05 4.31 11.77
C THR A 53 28.61 4.77 11.61
N ALA A 54 28.24 5.37 10.46
CA ALA A 54 26.90 5.89 10.21
C ALA A 54 26.41 6.80 11.36
N CYS A 55 25.17 6.63 11.81
CA CYS A 55 24.63 7.29 13.00
C CYS A 55 24.97 6.53 14.31
N ASP A 56 25.76 5.45 14.28
CA ASP A 56 26.04 4.56 15.41
C ASP A 56 24.76 4.01 16.09
N SER A 57 23.65 3.88 15.34
CA SER A 57 22.36 3.44 15.89
C SER A 57 22.38 1.99 16.39
N TYR A 58 23.33 1.14 15.99
CA TYR A 58 23.52 -0.17 16.60
C TYR A 58 23.76 -0.08 18.12
N HIS A 59 24.52 0.94 18.57
CA HIS A 59 24.75 1.23 19.98
C HIS A 59 23.78 2.28 20.55
N GLN A 60 23.30 3.21 19.72
CA GLN A 60 22.53 4.38 20.16
C GLN A 60 21.01 4.32 19.90
N TYR A 61 20.46 3.17 19.45
CA TYR A 61 19.01 3.01 19.27
C TYR A 61 18.12 3.44 20.47
N PRO A 62 18.53 3.36 21.76
CA PRO A 62 17.68 3.85 22.86
C PRO A 62 17.51 5.37 22.82
N ALA A 63 18.50 6.11 22.29
CA ALA A 63 18.39 7.55 22.06
C ALA A 63 17.48 7.86 20.86
N ASP A 64 17.46 6.99 19.84
CA ASP A 64 16.59 7.14 18.66
C ASP A 64 15.12 6.84 19.00
N ILE A 65 14.84 5.85 19.87
CA ILE A 65 13.50 5.59 20.42
C ILE A 65 13.05 6.75 21.32
N GLU A 66 13.92 7.26 22.18
CA GLU A 66 13.60 8.42 23.04
C GLU A 66 13.35 9.70 22.21
N LEU A 67 14.09 9.90 21.12
CA LEU A 67 13.84 10.93 20.12
C LEU A 67 12.45 10.77 19.47
N LEU A 68 12.11 9.58 18.95
CA LEU A 68 10.81 9.31 18.34
C LEU A 68 9.65 9.65 19.28
N LYS A 69 9.77 9.27 20.57
CA LYS A 69 8.80 9.64 21.63
C LYS A 69 8.71 11.15 21.84
N GLN A 70 9.84 11.86 21.87
CA GLN A 70 9.89 13.32 22.04
C GLN A 70 9.31 14.09 20.85
N LEU A 71 9.37 13.53 19.64
CA LEU A 71 8.72 14.09 18.46
C LEU A 71 7.22 13.71 18.38
N GLY A 72 6.79 12.69 19.13
CA GLY A 72 5.40 12.26 19.20
C GLY A 72 4.96 11.26 18.11
N ALA A 73 5.91 10.65 17.40
CA ALA A 73 5.67 9.71 16.31
C ALA A 73 4.78 8.53 16.74
N LYS A 74 4.02 7.97 15.79
CA LYS A 74 3.14 6.80 15.99
C LYS A 74 3.70 5.52 15.37
N ALA A 75 4.49 5.65 14.31
CA ALA A 75 5.25 4.56 13.73
C ALA A 75 6.75 4.89 13.58
N TYR A 76 7.54 3.85 13.39
CA TYR A 76 8.92 3.95 12.94
C TYR A 76 9.18 2.89 11.87
N ARG A 77 9.56 3.34 10.67
CA ARG A 77 10.00 2.46 9.58
C ARG A 77 11.52 2.31 9.62
N PHE A 78 11.99 1.09 9.71
CA PHE A 78 13.42 0.74 9.65
C PHE A 78 13.62 -0.54 8.84
N SER A 79 14.86 -0.82 8.43
CA SER A 79 15.20 -2.09 7.78
C SER A 79 16.06 -3.01 8.64
N ILE A 80 16.00 -4.30 8.32
CA ILE A 80 16.83 -5.35 8.92
C ILE A 80 18.08 -5.52 8.05
N SER A 81 19.27 -5.51 8.65
CA SER A 81 20.47 -5.87 7.91
C SER A 81 20.60 -7.39 7.80
N TRP A 82 20.35 -7.92 6.60
CA TRP A 82 20.44 -9.36 6.33
C TRP A 82 21.81 -9.90 6.73
N SER A 83 22.91 -9.19 6.42
CA SER A 83 24.26 -9.62 6.80
C SER A 83 24.56 -9.50 8.31
N ARG A 84 23.72 -8.80 9.10
CA ARG A 84 23.79 -8.85 10.57
C ARG A 84 23.10 -10.09 11.13
N VAL A 85 22.00 -10.55 10.51
CA VAL A 85 21.19 -11.70 10.96
C VAL A 85 21.69 -13.04 10.42
N ILE A 86 22.09 -13.12 9.15
CA ILE A 86 22.69 -14.31 8.52
C ILE A 86 23.99 -13.86 7.83
N PRO A 87 25.17 -13.97 8.48
CA PRO A 87 26.39 -13.29 8.03
C PRO A 87 26.89 -13.60 6.61
N VAL A 88 26.61 -14.81 6.10
CA VAL A 88 26.93 -15.21 4.72
C VAL A 88 25.67 -15.21 3.82
N GLY A 89 24.50 -14.98 4.42
CA GLY A 89 23.20 -14.78 3.78
C GLY A 89 22.38 -16.03 3.45
N GLY A 90 23.01 -17.18 3.21
CA GLY A 90 22.35 -18.33 2.59
C GLY A 90 21.49 -19.17 3.52
N ARG A 91 20.53 -19.90 2.96
CA ARG A 91 19.54 -20.69 3.71
C ARG A 91 20.11 -21.82 4.59
N ASN A 92 21.34 -22.24 4.29
CA ASN A 92 22.07 -23.29 5.01
C ASN A 92 23.14 -22.72 5.96
N ASP A 93 23.33 -21.40 6.00
CA ASP A 93 24.29 -20.74 6.87
C ASP A 93 23.71 -20.52 8.29
N PRO A 94 24.54 -20.43 9.33
CA PRO A 94 24.06 -20.16 10.68
C PRO A 94 23.47 -18.75 10.81
N VAL A 95 22.37 -18.66 11.56
CA VAL A 95 21.84 -17.39 12.07
C VAL A 95 22.80 -16.85 13.13
N ASN A 96 23.04 -15.54 13.09
CA ASN A 96 23.72 -14.81 14.14
C ASN A 96 22.70 -14.40 15.23
N GLU A 97 22.58 -15.22 16.26
CA GLU A 97 21.65 -14.99 17.39
C GLU A 97 21.81 -13.60 18.03
N LYS A 98 23.03 -13.04 18.07
CA LYS A 98 23.24 -11.67 18.59
C LYS A 98 22.66 -10.60 17.66
N GLY A 99 22.93 -10.72 16.37
CA GLY A 99 22.41 -9.81 15.35
C GLY A 99 20.88 -9.87 15.26
N LEU A 100 20.29 -11.05 15.46
CA LEU A 100 18.85 -11.22 15.59
C LEU A 100 18.32 -10.57 16.88
N GLN A 101 18.97 -10.79 18.02
CA GLN A 101 18.58 -10.23 19.31
C GLN A 101 18.61 -8.70 19.34
N TYR A 102 19.48 -8.04 18.55
CA TYR A 102 19.43 -6.58 18.36
C TYR A 102 18.05 -6.13 17.85
N TYR A 103 17.56 -6.71 16.75
CA TYR A 103 16.26 -6.33 16.18
C TYR A 103 15.07 -6.75 17.08
N VAL A 104 15.16 -7.88 17.78
CA VAL A 104 14.17 -8.27 18.81
C VAL A 104 14.10 -7.18 19.90
N THR A 105 15.25 -6.72 20.40
CA THR A 105 15.30 -5.70 21.46
C THR A 105 14.81 -4.33 20.98
N LEU A 106 15.13 -3.96 19.73
CA LEU A 106 14.62 -2.74 19.08
C LEU A 106 13.09 -2.76 18.96
N VAL A 107 12.50 -3.85 18.46
CA VAL A 107 11.04 -4.03 18.36
C VAL A 107 10.37 -3.98 19.74
N ASP A 108 10.95 -4.67 20.73
CA ASP A 108 10.39 -4.71 22.09
C ASP A 108 10.38 -3.34 22.76
N GLU A 109 11.44 -2.55 22.63
CA GLU A 109 11.50 -1.19 23.18
C GLU A 109 10.65 -0.18 22.38
N LEU A 110 10.45 -0.36 21.07
CA LEU A 110 9.52 0.44 20.25
C LEU A 110 8.06 0.21 20.65
N VAL A 111 7.61 -1.06 20.75
CA VAL A 111 6.24 -1.39 21.17
C VAL A 111 5.97 -0.94 22.60
N LYS A 112 6.95 -1.12 23.51
CA LYS A 112 6.93 -0.59 24.88
C LYS A 112 6.92 0.95 24.96
N ALA A 113 7.44 1.63 23.94
CA ALA A 113 7.33 3.08 23.79
C ALA A 113 5.99 3.55 23.19
N GLY A 114 5.15 2.64 22.70
CA GLY A 114 3.89 2.96 22.01
C GLY A 114 4.10 3.39 20.54
N ILE A 115 5.15 2.88 19.88
CA ILE A 115 5.51 3.16 18.49
C ILE A 115 5.35 1.87 17.68
N GLU A 116 4.54 1.89 16.62
CA GLU A 116 4.32 0.74 15.74
C GLU A 116 5.56 0.50 14.84
N PRO A 117 6.17 -0.70 14.87
CA PRO A 117 7.33 -1.02 14.04
C PRO A 117 6.90 -1.42 12.62
N MET A 118 7.31 -0.64 11.62
CA MET A 118 7.18 -0.99 10.20
C MET A 118 8.51 -1.53 9.67
N VAL A 119 8.59 -2.83 9.44
CA VAL A 119 9.88 -3.52 9.19
C VAL A 119 10.09 -3.80 7.71
N THR A 120 11.17 -3.25 7.17
CA THR A 120 11.64 -3.53 5.80
C THR A 120 12.68 -4.66 5.84
N LEU A 121 12.39 -5.79 5.18
CA LEU A 121 13.28 -6.95 5.17
C LEU A 121 14.56 -6.68 4.36
N PHE A 122 14.45 -6.08 3.18
CA PHE A 122 15.60 -5.77 2.31
C PHE A 122 15.62 -4.29 1.93
N HIS A 123 16.63 -3.56 2.40
CA HIS A 123 16.90 -2.19 1.98
C HIS A 123 18.31 -2.12 1.36
N TRP A 124 18.44 -2.81 0.22
CA TRP A 124 19.63 -2.85 -0.64
C TRP A 124 20.90 -3.45 -0.01
N ASP A 125 20.91 -3.92 1.24
CA ASP A 125 22.11 -4.41 1.93
C ASP A 125 22.31 -5.93 1.84
N LEU A 126 22.36 -6.44 0.60
CA LEU A 126 22.60 -7.86 0.29
C LEU A 126 23.92 -8.36 0.94
N PRO A 127 23.94 -9.53 1.62
CA PRO A 127 25.17 -10.13 2.12
C PRO A 127 26.16 -10.43 0.98
N GLN A 128 27.40 -9.97 1.10
CA GLN A 128 28.44 -10.14 0.07
C GLN A 128 28.67 -11.63 -0.25
N GLY A 129 28.53 -12.51 0.75
CA GLY A 129 28.62 -13.96 0.58
C GLY A 129 27.63 -14.57 -0.43
N LEU A 130 26.48 -13.93 -0.69
CA LEU A 130 25.55 -14.36 -1.75
C LEU A 130 25.96 -13.84 -3.13
N HIS A 131 26.54 -12.64 -3.19
CA HIS A 131 27.13 -12.11 -4.40
C HIS A 131 28.33 -12.97 -4.84
N ASP A 132 29.25 -13.28 -3.91
CA ASP A 132 30.44 -14.10 -4.18
C ASP A 132 30.10 -15.54 -4.61
N ARG A 133 29.02 -16.12 -4.09
CA ARG A 133 28.60 -17.51 -4.40
C ARG A 133 27.96 -17.68 -5.77
N TYR A 134 27.09 -16.75 -6.17
CA TYR A 134 26.25 -16.94 -7.37
C TYR A 134 25.80 -15.63 -8.05
N GLY A 135 26.41 -14.48 -7.74
CA GLY A 135 26.02 -13.17 -8.27
C GLY A 135 24.82 -12.52 -7.56
N GLY A 136 24.34 -13.12 -6.45
CA GLY A 136 23.25 -12.57 -5.65
C GLY A 136 21.95 -12.47 -6.44
N LEU A 137 21.43 -11.24 -6.57
CA LEU A 137 20.18 -10.90 -7.26
C LEU A 137 20.08 -11.39 -8.72
N LEU A 138 21.19 -11.75 -9.36
CA LEU A 138 21.21 -12.28 -10.73
C LEU A 138 20.73 -13.75 -10.82
N ASN A 139 20.83 -14.55 -9.76
CA ASN A 139 20.44 -15.97 -9.76
C ASN A 139 19.07 -16.19 -9.12
N LYS A 140 18.01 -16.25 -9.93
CA LYS A 140 16.62 -16.39 -9.45
C LYS A 140 16.43 -17.53 -8.46
N GLU A 141 16.95 -18.70 -8.80
CA GLU A 141 16.70 -19.93 -8.06
C GLU A 141 17.30 -19.89 -6.66
N GLU A 142 18.59 -19.58 -6.54
CA GLU A 142 19.27 -19.62 -5.25
C GLU A 142 18.90 -18.40 -4.39
N TYR A 143 18.80 -17.22 -5.01
CA TYR A 143 18.41 -15.99 -4.33
C TYR A 143 17.02 -16.10 -3.69
N THR A 144 16.03 -16.63 -4.41
CA THR A 144 14.66 -16.80 -3.89
C THR A 144 14.64 -17.72 -2.67
N LYS A 145 15.37 -18.84 -2.71
CA LYS A 145 15.43 -19.82 -1.61
C LYS A 145 16.11 -19.22 -0.37
N ASP A 146 17.16 -18.43 -0.57
CA ASP A 146 17.92 -17.79 0.52
C ASP A 146 17.15 -16.61 1.14
N TYR A 147 16.55 -15.75 0.32
CA TYR A 147 15.70 -14.65 0.79
C TYR A 147 14.49 -15.15 1.57
N VAL A 148 13.81 -16.21 1.11
CA VAL A 148 12.69 -16.82 1.83
C VAL A 148 13.11 -17.39 3.19
N ARG A 149 14.32 -17.95 3.33
CA ARG A 149 14.81 -18.39 4.65
C ARG A 149 15.10 -17.20 5.56
N PHE A 150 15.68 -16.12 5.07
CA PHE A 150 15.88 -14.90 5.85
C PHE A 150 14.54 -14.28 6.29
N ALA A 151 13.57 -14.14 5.39
CA ALA A 151 12.23 -13.66 5.71
C ALA A 151 11.57 -14.49 6.82
N ARG A 152 11.66 -15.83 6.73
CA ARG A 152 11.18 -16.75 7.78
C ARG A 152 11.81 -16.46 9.14
N VAL A 153 13.13 -16.31 9.23
CA VAL A 153 13.81 -15.98 10.51
C VAL A 153 13.26 -14.70 11.13
N MET A 154 12.96 -13.68 10.32
CA MET A 154 12.39 -12.43 10.82
C MET A 154 10.91 -12.55 11.21
N PHE A 155 10.10 -13.30 10.45
CA PHE A 155 8.71 -13.59 10.80
C PHE A 155 8.60 -14.44 12.07
N GLU A 156 9.48 -15.43 12.24
CA GLU A 156 9.64 -16.29 13.42
C GLU A 156 9.99 -15.45 14.66
N ALA A 157 10.94 -14.50 14.54
CA ALA A 157 11.46 -13.74 15.68
C ALA A 157 10.67 -12.49 16.08
N LEU A 158 10.05 -11.78 15.13
CA LEU A 158 9.47 -10.45 15.37
C LEU A 158 7.94 -10.37 15.16
N GLY A 159 7.35 -11.31 14.41
CA GLY A 159 5.98 -11.16 13.90
C GLY A 159 4.86 -11.24 14.95
N GLU A 160 5.13 -11.73 16.16
CA GLU A 160 4.23 -11.56 17.30
C GLU A 160 3.94 -10.07 17.59
N LYS A 161 4.91 -9.18 17.31
CA LYS A 161 4.87 -7.74 17.61
C LYS A 161 4.76 -6.88 16.34
N VAL A 162 5.45 -7.23 15.26
CA VAL A 162 5.45 -6.48 14.00
C VAL A 162 4.22 -6.80 13.15
N LYS A 163 3.41 -5.78 12.83
CA LYS A 163 2.20 -5.92 11.99
C LYS A 163 2.33 -5.35 10.58
N LEU A 164 3.35 -4.55 10.31
CA LEU A 164 3.57 -3.87 9.03
C LEU A 164 4.90 -4.33 8.41
N TRP A 165 4.82 -5.21 7.41
CA TRP A 165 5.98 -5.81 6.75
C TRP A 165 6.18 -5.29 5.33
N ILE A 166 7.40 -4.87 5.00
CA ILE A 166 7.82 -4.50 3.64
C ILE A 166 8.90 -5.49 3.19
N THR A 167 8.72 -6.17 2.06
CA THR A 167 9.71 -7.14 1.56
C THR A 167 10.97 -6.45 1.02
N TYR A 168 10.79 -5.42 0.19
CA TYR A 168 11.86 -4.71 -0.52
C TYR A 168 11.60 -3.21 -0.47
N ASN A 169 12.67 -2.42 -0.29
CA ASN A 169 12.69 -1.01 -0.66
C ASN A 169 13.11 -0.86 -2.13
N GLU A 170 12.39 -0.04 -2.90
CA GLU A 170 12.79 0.51 -4.20
C GLU A 170 13.52 -0.50 -5.12
N PRO A 171 12.80 -1.51 -5.63
CA PRO A 171 13.40 -2.52 -6.49
C PRO A 171 13.91 -1.93 -7.82
N TRP A 172 13.39 -0.77 -8.24
CA TRP A 172 13.95 0.02 -9.35
C TRP A 172 15.38 0.49 -9.05
N CYS A 173 15.65 1.04 -7.86
CA CYS A 173 16.99 1.47 -7.46
C CYS A 173 17.97 0.29 -7.37
N SER A 174 17.56 -0.82 -6.75
CA SER A 174 18.35 -2.06 -6.71
C SER A 174 18.73 -2.54 -8.12
N SER A 175 17.80 -2.46 -9.08
CA SER A 175 17.99 -2.96 -10.45
C SER A 175 18.81 -1.98 -11.31
N VAL A 176 18.42 -0.71 -11.38
CA VAL A 176 18.98 0.28 -12.32
C VAL A 176 20.26 0.91 -11.79
N LEU A 177 20.29 1.34 -10.53
CA LEU A 177 21.47 2.02 -9.96
C LEU A 177 22.59 1.00 -9.67
N GLY A 178 22.21 -0.22 -9.26
CA GLY A 178 23.13 -1.34 -9.01
C GLY A 178 23.63 -2.08 -10.25
N TYR A 179 22.78 -2.29 -11.27
CA TYR A 179 23.10 -3.15 -12.44
C TYR A 179 22.93 -2.51 -13.83
N SER A 180 22.65 -1.20 -13.92
CA SER A 180 22.70 -0.47 -15.21
C SER A 180 23.62 0.75 -15.19
N ILE A 181 23.47 1.65 -14.21
CA ILE A 181 24.28 2.86 -14.07
C ILE A 181 25.63 2.58 -13.38
N GLY A 182 25.67 1.56 -12.50
CA GLY A 182 26.84 1.17 -11.72
C GLY A 182 27.23 2.17 -10.63
N GLN A 183 26.24 2.94 -10.14
CA GLN A 183 26.39 3.98 -9.11
C GLN A 183 26.18 3.43 -7.69
N PHE A 184 25.31 2.44 -7.52
CA PHE A 184 25.12 1.71 -6.26
C PHE A 184 25.79 0.34 -6.32
N ALA A 185 25.99 -0.29 -5.17
CA ALA A 185 26.49 -1.65 -5.09
C ALA A 185 25.58 -2.65 -5.87
N PRO A 186 26.13 -3.66 -6.57
CA PRO A 186 27.55 -4.01 -6.68
C PRO A 186 28.33 -3.19 -7.74
N GLY A 187 27.68 -2.24 -8.42
CA GLY A 187 28.34 -1.37 -9.41
C GLY A 187 28.46 -1.96 -10.81
N HIS A 188 27.54 -2.84 -11.20
CA HIS A 188 27.51 -3.44 -12.53
C HIS A 188 27.01 -2.42 -13.58
N THR A 189 27.69 -2.35 -14.73
CA THR A 189 27.31 -1.48 -15.86
C THR A 189 28.10 -1.86 -17.11
N SER A 190 27.55 -1.61 -18.30
CA SER A 190 28.29 -1.75 -19.57
C SER A 190 29.42 -0.71 -19.74
N ASP A 191 29.47 0.36 -18.93
CA ASP A 191 30.57 1.33 -18.96
C ASP A 191 31.86 0.76 -18.33
N ARG A 192 32.74 0.25 -19.20
CA ARG A 192 34.05 -0.31 -18.82
C ARG A 192 35.04 0.69 -18.19
N LYS A 193 34.70 1.99 -18.11
CA LYS A 193 35.43 2.98 -17.29
C LYS A 193 34.99 2.99 -15.82
N LYS A 194 33.77 2.52 -15.53
CA LYS A 194 33.16 2.47 -14.18
C LYS A 194 33.15 1.07 -13.58
N SER A 195 33.10 0.02 -14.40
CA SER A 195 33.06 -1.37 -13.95
C SER A 195 33.62 -2.35 -14.98
N PRO A 196 34.46 -3.32 -14.59
CA PRO A 196 34.95 -4.36 -15.50
C PRO A 196 33.85 -5.34 -15.94
N VAL A 197 32.71 -5.38 -15.24
CA VAL A 197 31.63 -6.37 -15.39
C VAL A 197 30.24 -5.71 -15.49
N GLY A 198 29.25 -6.50 -15.87
CA GLY A 198 27.85 -6.10 -15.99
C GLY A 198 27.37 -5.85 -17.42
N ASP A 199 26.09 -6.08 -17.67
CA ASP A 199 25.38 -5.81 -18.94
C ASP A 199 24.11 -4.98 -18.66
N SER A 200 24.23 -3.66 -18.84
CA SER A 200 23.14 -2.69 -18.68
C SER A 200 21.92 -2.97 -19.57
N SER A 201 22.03 -3.82 -20.60
CA SER A 201 20.93 -4.16 -21.50
C SER A 201 20.07 -5.35 -21.04
N ARG A 202 20.55 -6.16 -20.07
CA ARG A 202 19.89 -7.40 -19.60
C ARG A 202 19.85 -7.58 -18.07
N GLU A 203 20.91 -7.23 -17.36
CA GLU A 203 21.00 -7.42 -15.91
C GLU A 203 19.92 -6.68 -15.10
N PRO A 204 19.57 -5.39 -15.34
CA PRO A 204 18.52 -4.73 -14.55
C PRO A 204 17.16 -5.44 -14.67
N TRP A 205 16.81 -5.92 -15.87
CA TRP A 205 15.55 -6.63 -16.14
C TRP A 205 15.52 -8.00 -15.46
N THR A 206 16.68 -8.67 -15.40
CA THR A 206 16.86 -9.95 -14.69
C THR A 206 16.70 -9.75 -13.19
N VAL A 207 17.37 -8.75 -12.61
CA VAL A 207 17.30 -8.41 -11.19
C VAL A 207 15.87 -8.02 -10.79
N GLY A 208 15.18 -7.18 -11.57
CA GLY A 208 13.81 -6.78 -11.26
C GLY A 208 12.82 -7.95 -11.28
N HIS A 209 12.95 -8.88 -12.23
CA HIS A 209 12.15 -10.12 -12.25
C HIS A 209 12.44 -11.00 -11.03
N ASN A 210 13.72 -11.19 -10.67
CA ASN A 210 14.11 -12.01 -9.54
C ASN A 210 13.65 -11.43 -8.19
N ILE A 211 13.65 -10.10 -8.04
CA ILE A 211 13.09 -9.42 -6.86
C ILE A 211 11.57 -9.66 -6.75
N LEU A 212 10.82 -9.55 -7.86
CA LEU A 212 9.38 -9.81 -7.86
C LEU A 212 9.07 -11.24 -7.40
N VAL A 213 9.76 -12.24 -7.97
CA VAL A 213 9.56 -13.65 -7.61
C VAL A 213 9.94 -13.93 -6.15
N ALA A 214 11.02 -13.32 -5.64
CA ALA A 214 11.42 -13.44 -4.24
C ALA A 214 10.43 -12.75 -3.28
N HIS A 215 9.88 -11.59 -3.65
CA HIS A 215 8.79 -10.91 -2.94
C HIS A 215 7.54 -11.81 -2.87
N GLY A 216 7.07 -12.33 -4.01
CA GLY A 216 5.90 -13.22 -4.07
C GLY A 216 6.08 -14.48 -3.24
N ALA A 217 7.26 -15.10 -3.29
CA ALA A 217 7.59 -16.26 -2.48
C ALA A 217 7.61 -15.97 -0.97
N ALA A 218 8.15 -14.82 -0.53
CA ALA A 218 8.14 -14.42 0.87
C ALA A 218 6.72 -14.06 1.38
N VAL A 219 5.93 -13.37 0.55
CA VAL A 219 4.52 -13.04 0.86
C VAL A 219 3.68 -14.31 0.97
N LYS A 220 3.84 -15.26 0.05
CA LYS A 220 3.17 -16.56 0.12
C LYS A 220 3.46 -17.26 1.46
N VAL A 221 4.74 -17.35 1.83
CA VAL A 221 5.15 -17.94 3.11
C VAL A 221 4.56 -17.17 4.29
N TYR A 222 4.55 -15.84 4.28
CA TYR A 222 3.91 -15.04 5.33
C TYR A 222 2.42 -15.38 5.45
N ARG A 223 1.68 -15.37 4.34
CA ARG A 223 0.24 -15.63 4.30
C ARG A 223 -0.13 -17.07 4.70
N GLU A 224 0.62 -18.07 4.25
CA GLU A 224 0.35 -19.49 4.50
C GLU A 224 0.71 -19.93 5.93
N GLU A 225 1.80 -19.41 6.53
CA GLU A 225 2.35 -19.94 7.78
C GLU A 225 2.28 -18.99 8.99
N TYR A 226 2.20 -17.68 8.77
CA TYR A 226 2.37 -16.66 9.84
C TYR A 226 1.15 -15.77 10.02
N LYS A 227 0.53 -15.27 8.94
CA LYS A 227 -0.53 -14.25 8.97
C LYS A 227 -1.71 -14.63 9.87
N GLN A 228 -2.16 -15.89 9.84
CA GLN A 228 -3.23 -16.41 10.71
C GLN A 228 -2.90 -16.39 12.21
N LYS A 229 -1.62 -16.41 12.59
CA LYS A 229 -1.15 -16.35 13.99
C LYS A 229 -0.80 -14.93 14.43
N GLN A 230 -0.38 -14.09 13.48
CA GLN A 230 0.28 -12.81 13.75
C GLN A 230 -0.58 -11.60 13.42
N GLY A 231 -1.58 -11.71 12.54
CA GLY A 231 -2.51 -10.64 12.19
C GLY A 231 -1.91 -9.46 11.42
N GLY A 232 -0.68 -9.58 10.92
CA GLY A 232 -0.01 -8.52 10.15
C GLY A 232 -0.39 -8.48 8.67
N VAL A 233 0.06 -7.42 8.01
CA VAL A 233 -0.03 -7.20 6.56
C VAL A 233 1.37 -7.06 5.95
N ILE A 234 1.52 -7.48 4.69
CA ILE A 234 2.79 -7.48 3.97
C ILE A 234 2.66 -6.86 2.57
N GLY A 235 3.67 -6.10 2.15
CA GLY A 235 3.72 -5.50 0.81
C GLY A 235 5.14 -5.17 0.35
N ILE A 236 5.24 -4.40 -0.74
CA ILE A 236 6.50 -3.86 -1.28
C ILE A 236 6.45 -2.33 -1.35
N THR A 237 7.60 -1.69 -1.18
CA THR A 237 7.76 -0.25 -1.38
C THR A 237 8.34 0.02 -2.77
N LEU A 238 7.62 0.82 -3.55
CA LEU A 238 8.03 1.28 -4.89
C LEU A 238 8.29 2.78 -4.87
N ASN A 239 9.35 3.22 -5.56
CA ASN A 239 9.61 4.62 -5.83
C ASN A 239 9.13 5.06 -7.20
N GLY A 240 8.79 6.34 -7.30
CA GLY A 240 8.57 7.02 -8.56
C GLY A 240 8.35 8.51 -8.35
N ASP A 241 8.65 9.29 -9.38
CA ASP A 241 8.43 10.73 -9.44
C ASP A 241 7.23 11.04 -10.33
N TRP A 242 6.56 12.16 -10.09
CA TRP A 242 5.52 12.61 -11.01
C TRP A 242 6.13 13.13 -12.32
N THR A 243 5.34 13.08 -13.40
CA THR A 243 5.75 13.45 -14.76
C THR A 243 4.84 14.52 -15.34
N GLU A 244 5.41 15.63 -15.80
CA GLU A 244 4.73 16.61 -16.65
C GLU A 244 5.38 16.60 -18.05
N PRO A 245 4.65 16.87 -19.15
CA PRO A 245 5.24 16.92 -20.48
C PRO A 245 6.13 18.17 -20.63
N TRP A 246 7.30 18.01 -21.28
CA TRP A 246 8.23 19.12 -21.55
C TRP A 246 7.60 20.17 -22.47
N ASP A 247 6.91 19.70 -23.52
CA ASP A 247 5.93 20.49 -24.26
C ASP A 247 4.50 19.93 -24.03
N PRO A 248 3.61 20.65 -23.32
CA PRO A 248 2.22 20.21 -23.09
C PRO A 248 1.33 20.25 -24.34
N GLU A 249 1.81 20.75 -25.48
CA GLU A 249 1.16 20.68 -26.79
C GLU A 249 1.67 19.47 -27.62
N SER A 250 2.75 18.81 -27.17
CA SER A 250 3.33 17.62 -27.80
C SER A 250 2.66 16.33 -27.30
N LYS A 251 1.93 15.64 -28.19
CA LYS A 251 1.36 14.32 -27.88
C LYS A 251 2.43 13.29 -27.52
N ASP A 252 3.55 13.33 -28.24
CA ASP A 252 4.71 12.48 -28.01
C ASP A 252 5.25 12.62 -26.58
N ASP A 253 5.31 13.83 -26.04
CA ASP A 253 5.80 14.08 -24.67
C ASP A 253 4.77 13.63 -23.62
N ILE A 254 3.47 13.83 -23.89
CA ILE A 254 2.37 13.33 -23.05
C ILE A 254 2.37 11.79 -23.00
N GLU A 255 2.55 11.12 -24.14
CA GLU A 255 2.71 9.66 -24.19
C GLU A 255 4.01 9.20 -23.50
N ALA A 256 5.08 10.00 -23.55
CA ALA A 256 6.32 9.71 -22.84
C ALA A 256 6.18 9.85 -21.31
N CYS A 257 5.31 10.72 -20.79
CA CYS A 257 5.00 10.80 -19.35
C CYS A 257 4.49 9.44 -18.82
N GLU A 258 3.46 8.87 -19.45
CA GLU A 258 2.94 7.55 -19.06
C GLU A 258 4.02 6.47 -19.19
N ARG A 259 4.82 6.45 -20.27
CA ARG A 259 5.94 5.51 -20.38
C ARG A 259 6.97 5.63 -19.25
N LYS A 260 7.28 6.85 -18.78
CA LYS A 260 8.18 7.05 -17.64
C LYS A 260 7.58 6.49 -16.35
N LEU A 261 6.29 6.70 -16.10
CA LEU A 261 5.59 6.09 -14.97
C LEU A 261 5.58 4.55 -15.09
N GLU A 262 5.40 4.02 -16.30
CA GLU A 262 5.42 2.57 -16.53
C GLU A 262 6.81 1.95 -16.28
N PHE A 263 7.89 2.57 -16.79
CA PHE A 263 9.27 2.10 -16.61
C PHE A 263 9.83 2.31 -15.20
N ALA A 264 9.26 3.24 -14.41
CA ALA A 264 9.65 3.47 -13.02
C ALA A 264 8.83 2.60 -12.05
N ILE A 265 7.50 2.66 -12.15
CA ILE A 265 6.55 2.13 -11.16
C ILE A 265 5.92 0.84 -11.67
N SER A 266 5.25 0.88 -12.83
CA SER A 266 4.43 -0.24 -13.31
C SER A 266 5.24 -1.48 -13.69
N TRP A 267 6.54 -1.33 -13.95
CA TRP A 267 7.49 -2.46 -14.04
C TRP A 267 7.36 -3.42 -12.86
N PHE A 268 7.11 -2.90 -11.66
CA PHE A 268 6.90 -3.68 -10.44
C PHE A 268 5.43 -3.73 -10.00
N GLY A 269 4.66 -2.67 -10.27
CA GLY A 269 3.23 -2.59 -9.95
C GLY A 269 2.34 -3.51 -10.80
N ASP A 270 2.42 -3.44 -12.13
CA ASP A 270 1.55 -4.23 -13.02
C ASP A 270 1.75 -5.75 -12.84
N PRO A 271 2.94 -6.31 -12.57
CA PRO A 271 3.08 -7.72 -12.22
C PRO A 271 2.29 -8.13 -10.97
N ILE A 272 2.21 -7.26 -9.97
CA ILE A 272 1.51 -7.55 -8.72
C ILE A 272 0.00 -7.37 -8.89
N TYR A 273 -0.45 -6.26 -9.46
CA TYR A 273 -1.88 -5.93 -9.56
C TYR A 273 -2.57 -6.50 -10.82
N HIS A 274 -1.82 -6.80 -11.88
CA HIS A 274 -2.35 -7.22 -13.18
C HIS A 274 -1.67 -8.49 -13.75
N GLY A 275 -0.68 -9.06 -13.05
CA GLY A 275 0.00 -10.31 -13.44
C GLY A 275 0.95 -10.20 -14.64
N LYS A 276 1.22 -9.00 -15.18
CA LYS A 276 2.06 -8.82 -16.38
C LYS A 276 2.95 -7.59 -16.28
N TYR A 277 4.00 -7.53 -17.10
CA TYR A 277 4.73 -6.27 -17.32
C TYR A 277 3.91 -5.30 -18.20
N PRO A 278 4.19 -3.98 -18.13
CA PRO A 278 3.60 -2.99 -19.03
C PRO A 278 3.87 -3.31 -20.51
N ASP A 279 2.90 -3.02 -21.37
CA ASP A 279 3.01 -3.34 -22.81
C ASP A 279 4.07 -2.47 -23.51
N SER A 280 4.31 -1.26 -23.00
CA SER A 280 5.40 -0.38 -23.47
C SER A 280 6.79 -0.96 -23.20
N MET A 281 7.00 -1.53 -22.00
CA MET A 281 8.24 -2.22 -21.64
C MET A 281 8.47 -3.44 -22.52
N ARG A 282 7.44 -4.28 -22.71
CA ARG A 282 7.51 -5.43 -23.64
C ARG A 282 7.88 -4.98 -25.06
N LYS A 283 7.25 -3.91 -25.57
CA LYS A 283 7.49 -3.34 -26.91
C LYS A 283 8.91 -2.81 -27.10
N GLN A 284 9.55 -2.25 -26.08
CA GLN A 284 10.92 -1.71 -26.16
C GLN A 284 12.01 -2.75 -25.85
N LEU A 285 11.75 -3.66 -24.90
CA LEU A 285 12.78 -4.54 -24.36
C LEU A 285 12.85 -5.90 -25.05
N GLY A 286 11.73 -6.41 -25.57
CA GLY A 286 11.69 -7.71 -26.26
C GLY A 286 12.19 -8.86 -25.37
N ASP A 287 13.10 -9.67 -25.91
CA ASP A 287 13.71 -10.84 -25.25
C ASP A 287 14.59 -10.50 -24.02
N ARG A 288 14.88 -9.20 -23.81
CA ARG A 288 15.72 -8.74 -22.70
C ARG A 288 14.95 -8.56 -21.40
N LEU A 289 13.62 -8.43 -21.48
CA LEU A 289 12.72 -8.48 -20.33
C LEU A 289 12.26 -9.94 -20.14
N PRO A 290 12.51 -10.58 -18.99
CA PRO A 290 12.19 -12.00 -18.79
C PRO A 290 10.74 -12.36 -19.12
N GLU A 291 10.52 -13.59 -19.58
CA GLU A 291 9.17 -14.13 -19.75
C GLU A 291 8.60 -14.68 -18.45
N TRP A 292 7.29 -14.53 -18.28
CA TRP A 292 6.59 -15.01 -17.09
C TRP A 292 6.28 -16.50 -17.25
N THR A 293 6.89 -17.35 -16.41
CA THR A 293 6.34 -18.69 -16.17
C THR A 293 5.02 -18.60 -15.41
N GLU A 294 4.22 -19.66 -15.42
CA GLU A 294 2.96 -19.66 -14.67
C GLU A 294 3.23 -19.77 -13.16
N GLU A 295 4.31 -20.44 -12.77
CA GLU A 295 4.81 -20.52 -11.41
C GLU A 295 5.24 -19.16 -10.86
N ASP A 296 5.98 -18.37 -11.65
CA ASP A 296 6.36 -17.00 -11.27
C ASP A 296 5.13 -16.09 -11.18
N ARG A 297 4.22 -16.17 -12.17
CA ARG A 297 2.96 -15.39 -12.19
C ARG A 297 2.13 -15.68 -10.95
N ALA A 298 1.93 -16.95 -10.61
CA ALA A 298 1.13 -17.39 -9.48
C ALA A 298 1.75 -17.07 -8.10
N LEU A 299 3.03 -16.69 -8.05
CA LEU A 299 3.68 -16.15 -6.84
C LEU A 299 3.50 -14.63 -6.71
N VAL A 300 3.52 -13.89 -7.82
CA VAL A 300 3.57 -12.41 -7.83
C VAL A 300 2.19 -11.77 -7.97
N GLN A 301 1.26 -12.37 -8.71
CA GLN A 301 -0.06 -11.76 -8.90
C GLN A 301 -0.86 -11.78 -7.58
N GLY A 302 -1.22 -10.59 -7.08
CA GLY A 302 -1.89 -10.39 -5.80
C GLY A 302 -0.98 -10.42 -4.57
N SER A 303 0.35 -10.38 -4.71
CA SER A 303 1.31 -10.49 -3.59
C SER A 303 1.46 -9.25 -2.70
N ASN A 304 0.55 -8.28 -2.75
CA ASN A 304 0.48 -7.16 -1.80
C ASN A 304 -0.80 -7.24 -0.94
N ASP A 305 -0.69 -6.86 0.33
CA ASP A 305 -1.81 -6.43 1.17
C ASP A 305 -1.97 -4.89 1.16
N PHE A 306 -0.92 -4.14 0.77
CA PHE A 306 -0.90 -2.68 0.63
C PHE A 306 0.17 -2.24 -0.38
N TYR A 307 0.09 -0.98 -0.84
CA TYR A 307 1.10 -0.31 -1.67
C TYR A 307 2.01 0.55 -0.78
N GLY A 308 3.32 0.28 -0.75
CA GLY A 308 4.31 1.19 -0.17
C GLY A 308 4.81 2.20 -1.20
N MET A 309 4.74 3.49 -0.88
CA MET A 309 5.11 4.59 -1.80
C MET A 309 6.29 5.39 -1.28
N ASN A 310 7.38 5.43 -2.05
CA ASN A 310 8.46 6.40 -1.89
C ASN A 310 8.36 7.45 -2.99
N THR A 311 8.47 8.73 -2.65
CA THR A 311 8.29 9.84 -3.59
C THR A 311 8.96 11.11 -3.08
N TYR A 312 9.60 11.86 -3.97
CA TYR A 312 10.45 12.98 -3.59
C TYR A 312 10.26 14.22 -4.48
N CYS A 313 10.16 14.04 -5.80
CA CYS A 313 10.10 15.13 -6.77
C CYS A 313 9.16 14.86 -7.96
N ALA A 314 9.25 15.73 -8.97
CA ALA A 314 8.66 15.55 -10.28
C ALA A 314 9.66 15.94 -11.37
N ASN A 315 9.46 15.44 -12.59
CA ASN A 315 10.32 15.72 -13.75
C ASN A 315 9.48 16.17 -14.96
N TYR A 316 10.06 17.02 -15.82
CA TYR A 316 9.57 17.23 -17.17
C TYR A 316 10.08 16.11 -18.08
N ILE A 317 9.19 15.54 -18.91
CA ILE A 317 9.48 14.41 -19.78
C ILE A 317 9.39 14.82 -21.24
N LYS A 318 10.40 14.45 -22.02
CA LYS A 318 10.46 14.71 -23.46
C LYS A 318 10.72 13.44 -24.25
N ASN A 319 9.99 13.24 -25.34
CA ASN A 319 10.10 12.04 -26.16
C ASN A 319 11.40 12.03 -26.99
N ILE A 320 12.06 10.86 -27.10
CA ILE A 320 13.15 10.65 -28.05
C ILE A 320 12.56 10.05 -29.35
N PRO A 321 12.56 10.77 -30.49
CA PRO A 321 11.93 10.33 -31.74
C PRO A 321 12.80 9.33 -32.54
N HIS A 322 13.70 8.61 -31.86
CA HIS A 322 14.66 7.67 -32.44
C HIS A 322 14.58 6.33 -31.68
N PRO A 323 15.00 5.20 -32.28
CA PRO A 323 14.95 3.91 -31.61
C PRO A 323 15.75 3.89 -30.30
N ALA A 324 15.18 3.26 -29.28
CA ALA A 324 15.81 3.05 -27.99
C ALA A 324 17.15 2.31 -28.14
N LYS A 325 18.16 2.72 -27.36
CA LYS A 325 19.40 1.97 -27.23
C LYS A 325 19.16 0.67 -26.45
N PRO A 326 19.96 -0.39 -26.62
CA PRO A 326 19.85 -1.59 -25.80
C PRO A 326 19.95 -1.30 -24.29
N GLU A 327 20.75 -0.30 -23.90
CA GLU A 327 20.96 0.10 -22.51
C GLU A 327 19.91 1.10 -22.00
N ASP A 328 18.88 1.45 -22.79
CA ASP A 328 17.82 2.37 -22.36
C ASP A 328 16.92 1.72 -21.31
N PHE A 329 16.87 2.34 -20.13
CA PHE A 329 16.05 1.96 -18.99
C PHE A 329 15.00 3.03 -18.63
N THR A 330 14.94 4.16 -19.33
CA THR A 330 14.02 5.28 -18.99
C THR A 330 12.68 5.19 -19.68
N GLY A 331 12.58 4.43 -20.78
CA GLY A 331 11.42 4.39 -21.67
C GLY A 331 11.61 5.23 -22.94
N ASN A 332 12.86 5.37 -23.41
CA ASN A 332 13.26 6.12 -24.59
C ASN A 332 12.81 7.59 -24.54
N LEU A 333 13.25 8.28 -23.49
CA LEU A 333 12.86 9.64 -23.13
C LEU A 333 13.96 10.39 -22.39
N GLU A 334 13.94 11.72 -22.50
CA GLU A 334 14.79 12.63 -21.74
C GLU A 334 14.05 13.08 -20.46
N LEU A 335 14.77 13.04 -19.33
CA LEU A 335 14.35 13.57 -18.04
C LEU A 335 14.94 14.98 -17.88
N LEU A 336 14.07 15.97 -17.72
CA LEU A 336 14.43 17.39 -17.71
C LEU A 336 13.86 18.08 -16.45
N LEU A 337 14.57 19.08 -15.95
CA LEU A 337 14.15 19.84 -14.77
C LEU A 337 13.46 21.16 -15.13
N GLU A 338 13.53 21.57 -16.39
CA GLU A 338 12.91 22.76 -16.97
C GLU A 338 12.06 22.38 -18.19
N ASN A 339 10.94 23.08 -18.42
CA ASN A 339 10.06 22.87 -19.57
C ASN A 339 10.59 23.59 -20.85
N LYS A 340 9.80 23.57 -21.94
CA LYS A 340 10.16 24.27 -23.19
C LYS A 340 10.39 25.79 -23.06
N ASP A 341 9.87 26.42 -22.01
CA ASP A 341 9.99 27.86 -21.73
C ASP A 341 11.14 28.18 -20.76
N GLY A 342 11.93 27.20 -20.33
CA GLY A 342 13.00 27.38 -19.33
C GLY A 342 12.49 27.53 -17.89
N LYS A 343 11.25 27.09 -17.60
CA LYS A 343 10.68 27.13 -16.25
C LYS A 343 11.02 25.86 -15.49
N SER A 344 11.74 25.98 -14.36
CA SER A 344 11.99 24.86 -13.44
C SER A 344 10.69 24.27 -12.87
N ILE A 345 10.67 22.95 -12.71
CA ILE A 345 9.52 22.22 -12.14
C ILE A 345 9.37 22.44 -10.62
N GLY A 346 10.46 22.73 -9.92
CA GLY A 346 10.48 22.98 -8.47
C GLY A 346 11.73 23.74 -8.03
N GLU A 347 11.85 23.98 -6.71
CA GLU A 347 12.99 24.67 -6.11
C GLU A 347 14.27 23.80 -6.04
N LEU A 348 15.44 24.43 -5.97
CA LEU A 348 16.74 23.74 -5.91
C LEU A 348 17.03 23.19 -4.50
N THR A 349 17.57 21.97 -4.45
CA THR A 349 18.02 21.27 -3.22
C THR A 349 19.48 20.84 -3.37
N GLN A 350 20.08 20.22 -2.33
CA GLN A 350 21.45 19.67 -2.44
C GLN A 350 21.50 18.57 -3.51
N SER A 351 20.57 17.62 -3.41
CA SER A 351 20.44 16.50 -4.33
C SER A 351 20.08 17.00 -5.74
N PRO A 352 20.95 16.83 -6.76
CA PRO A 352 20.75 17.48 -8.06
C PRO A 352 19.47 17.07 -8.80
N TRP A 353 18.94 15.89 -8.49
CA TRP A 353 17.73 15.28 -9.06
C TRP A 353 16.43 15.67 -8.35
N LEU A 354 16.48 16.15 -7.11
CA LEU A 354 15.28 16.37 -6.29
C LEU A 354 14.74 17.80 -6.52
N ARG A 355 13.51 17.92 -7.05
CA ARG A 355 12.78 19.18 -7.17
C ARG A 355 11.41 19.06 -6.49
N PRO A 356 11.20 19.68 -5.31
CA PRO A 356 9.93 19.63 -4.60
C PRO A 356 8.76 20.11 -5.47
N TYR A 357 7.73 19.27 -5.63
CA TYR A 357 6.56 19.58 -6.44
C TYR A 357 5.28 18.95 -5.86
N PRO A 358 4.64 19.59 -4.86
CA PRO A 358 3.54 18.99 -4.08
C PRO A 358 2.29 18.73 -4.93
N GLN A 359 2.05 19.50 -6.00
CA GLN A 359 0.96 19.22 -6.95
C GLN A 359 1.21 17.91 -7.71
N GLY A 360 2.47 17.59 -8.04
CA GLY A 360 2.85 16.32 -8.63
C GLY A 360 2.66 15.15 -7.66
N PHE A 361 3.00 15.32 -6.38
CA PHE A 361 2.76 14.30 -5.36
C PHE A 361 1.27 13.92 -5.27
N ARG A 362 0.36 14.92 -5.22
CA ARG A 362 -1.10 14.68 -5.25
C ARG A 362 -1.55 13.98 -6.53
N LYS A 363 -1.07 14.42 -7.71
CA LYS A 363 -1.37 13.76 -9.00
C LYS A 363 -0.88 12.30 -9.03
N LEU A 364 0.34 12.04 -8.54
CA LEU A 364 0.97 10.73 -8.56
C LEU A 364 0.26 9.73 -7.66
N ILE A 365 -0.01 10.08 -6.40
CA ILE A 365 -0.72 9.17 -5.50
C ILE A 365 -2.15 8.90 -5.99
N LYS A 366 -2.80 9.87 -6.65
CA LYS A 366 -4.08 9.62 -7.34
C LYS A 366 -3.92 8.67 -8.52
N TRP A 367 -2.94 8.86 -9.41
CA TRP A 367 -2.69 7.95 -10.56
C TRP A 367 -2.40 6.51 -10.09
N ILE A 368 -1.62 6.33 -9.01
CA ILE A 368 -1.38 5.02 -8.38
C ILE A 368 -2.70 4.42 -7.86
N SER A 369 -3.50 5.22 -7.16
CA SER A 369 -4.80 4.81 -6.62
C SER A 369 -5.78 4.40 -7.74
N ASP A 370 -5.88 5.21 -8.80
CA ASP A 370 -6.77 4.95 -9.93
C ASP A 370 -6.34 3.69 -10.72
N ARG A 371 -5.05 3.53 -11.03
CA ARG A 371 -4.53 2.39 -11.83
C ARG A 371 -4.75 1.03 -11.14
N TYR A 372 -4.50 0.97 -9.83
CA TYR A 372 -4.47 -0.29 -9.09
C TYR A 372 -5.76 -0.60 -8.31
N GLY A 373 -6.85 0.14 -8.57
CA GLY A 373 -8.18 -0.15 -7.99
C GLY A 373 -8.35 0.30 -6.54
N LYS A 374 -7.80 1.47 -6.19
CA LYS A 374 -7.79 2.07 -4.84
C LYS A 374 -7.22 1.16 -3.74
N PRO A 375 -5.97 0.66 -3.88
CA PRO A 375 -5.32 -0.10 -2.81
C PRO A 375 -5.06 0.77 -1.58
N ILE A 376 -4.91 0.14 -0.42
CA ILE A 376 -4.37 0.79 0.78
C ILE A 376 -2.96 1.30 0.47
N ILE A 377 -2.70 2.59 0.66
CA ILE A 377 -1.39 3.21 0.45
C ILE A 377 -0.77 3.63 1.79
N TYR A 378 0.50 3.32 1.96
CA TYR A 378 1.37 3.94 2.97
C TYR A 378 2.48 4.71 2.25
N VAL A 379 2.63 6.00 2.55
CA VAL A 379 3.78 6.78 2.09
C VAL A 379 4.97 6.40 2.98
N THR A 380 5.85 5.54 2.47
CA THR A 380 6.92 4.89 3.24
C THR A 380 8.20 5.72 3.30
N GLU A 381 8.38 6.65 2.35
CA GLU A 381 9.39 7.72 2.38
C GLU A 381 8.89 8.96 1.61
N ASN A 382 9.03 10.13 2.23
CA ASN A 382 8.92 11.42 1.56
C ASN A 382 9.71 12.47 2.37
N GLY A 383 10.45 13.37 1.70
CA GLY A 383 11.33 14.32 2.39
C GLY A 383 12.23 15.12 1.43
N THR A 384 13.17 15.89 1.98
CA THR A 384 14.09 16.72 1.16
C THR A 384 15.44 16.97 1.83
N SER A 385 16.47 17.09 0.99
CA SER A 385 17.74 17.74 1.34
C SER A 385 17.62 19.27 1.19
N VAL A 386 18.49 20.04 1.87
CA VAL A 386 18.55 21.50 1.75
C VAL A 386 19.86 21.91 1.10
N LEU A 387 19.81 22.78 0.07
CA LEU A 387 20.99 23.25 -0.64
C LEU A 387 21.99 23.95 0.31
N GLY A 388 23.25 23.50 0.28
CA GLY A 388 24.33 23.99 1.13
C GLY A 388 24.06 23.78 2.62
N GLU A 389 23.43 22.68 3.04
CA GLU A 389 23.17 22.41 4.47
C GLU A 389 24.47 22.19 5.26
N ASN A 390 25.47 21.51 4.70
CA ASN A 390 26.78 21.31 5.35
C ASN A 390 27.68 22.57 5.38
N ASP A 391 27.42 23.60 4.56
CA ASP A 391 28.20 24.86 4.57
C ASP A 391 27.81 25.82 5.73
N LYS A 392 26.73 25.52 6.44
CA LYS A 392 26.09 26.40 7.44
C LYS A 392 26.59 26.11 8.85
N THR A 393 26.44 27.09 9.75
CA THR A 393 26.65 26.82 11.18
C THR A 393 25.59 25.87 11.71
N LYS A 394 25.90 25.15 12.79
CA LYS A 394 24.96 24.22 13.43
C LYS A 394 23.66 24.90 13.85
N GLU A 395 23.76 26.13 14.32
CA GLU A 395 22.62 26.99 14.69
C GLU A 395 21.72 27.32 13.49
N GLU A 396 22.28 27.46 12.28
CA GLU A 396 21.52 27.65 11.04
C GLU A 396 20.93 26.33 10.52
N ILE A 397 21.66 25.21 10.60
CA ILE A 397 21.17 23.87 10.21
C ILE A 397 19.94 23.45 11.05
N LEU A 398 19.92 23.82 12.34
CA LEU A 398 18.79 23.54 13.23
C LEU A 398 17.54 24.39 12.92
N ASN A 399 17.63 25.40 12.04
CA ASN A 399 16.53 26.25 11.60
C ASN A 399 16.17 25.99 10.11
N ASP A 400 15.85 24.75 9.80
CA ASP A 400 15.63 24.23 8.44
C ASP A 400 14.25 24.57 7.84
N ASP A 401 13.94 25.87 7.72
CA ASP A 401 12.66 26.39 7.23
C ASP A 401 12.22 25.86 5.85
N PHE A 402 13.16 25.53 4.96
CA PHE A 402 12.87 24.89 3.68
C PHE A 402 12.24 23.49 3.86
N ARG A 403 12.77 22.70 4.81
CA ARG A 403 12.26 21.35 5.12
C ARG A 403 10.94 21.43 5.90
N VAL A 404 10.75 22.45 6.73
CA VAL A 404 9.43 22.77 7.32
C VAL A 404 8.39 23.01 6.21
N LYS A 405 8.67 23.94 5.28
CA LYS A 405 7.77 24.24 4.16
C LYS A 405 7.51 23.02 3.26
N TYR A 406 8.53 22.20 3.01
CA TYR A 406 8.37 20.96 2.25
C TYR A 406 7.27 20.07 2.86
N PHE A 407 7.34 19.81 4.17
CA PHE A 407 6.32 19.01 4.86
C PHE A 407 4.97 19.70 4.95
N GLU A 408 4.90 21.04 5.14
CA GLU A 408 3.62 21.77 5.11
C GLU A 408 2.91 21.61 3.77
N ASP A 409 3.63 21.81 2.65
CA ASP A 409 3.08 21.69 1.30
C ASP A 409 2.69 20.24 0.93
N HIS A 410 3.55 19.26 1.23
CA HIS A 410 3.34 17.87 0.80
C HIS A 410 2.31 17.14 1.66
N LEU A 411 2.23 17.42 2.97
CA LEU A 411 1.19 16.84 3.82
C LEU A 411 -0.18 17.46 3.55
N GLN A 412 -0.25 18.75 3.21
CA GLN A 412 -1.47 19.38 2.70
C GLN A 412 -1.93 18.70 1.39
N ALA A 413 -1.02 18.52 0.42
CA ALA A 413 -1.32 17.85 -0.85
C ALA A 413 -1.79 16.39 -0.66
N LEU A 414 -1.25 15.68 0.34
CA LEU A 414 -1.65 14.32 0.68
C LEU A 414 -3.00 14.24 1.39
N ALA A 415 -3.29 15.17 2.31
CA ALA A 415 -4.59 15.29 2.94
C ALA A 415 -5.68 15.64 1.90
N GLU A 416 -5.34 16.47 0.91
CA GLU A 416 -6.21 16.77 -0.24
C GLU A 416 -6.45 15.54 -1.12
N ALA A 417 -5.42 14.74 -1.41
CA ALA A 417 -5.56 13.49 -2.17
C ALA A 417 -6.53 12.52 -1.49
N ARG A 418 -6.45 12.38 -0.15
CA ARG A 418 -7.43 11.61 0.62
C ARG A 418 -8.83 12.23 0.52
N THR A 419 -8.95 13.51 0.87
CA THR A 419 -10.24 14.17 1.16
C THR A 419 -11.05 14.50 -0.09
N PHE A 420 -10.39 14.74 -1.22
CA PHE A 420 -11.03 15.22 -2.46
C PHE A 420 -10.83 14.29 -3.66
N ASP A 421 -9.78 13.47 -3.68
CA ASP A 421 -9.51 12.56 -4.80
C ASP A 421 -9.86 11.08 -4.48
N GLY A 422 -10.26 10.77 -3.24
CA GLY A 422 -10.73 9.46 -2.81
C GLY A 422 -9.64 8.39 -2.69
N VAL A 423 -8.42 8.80 -2.31
CA VAL A 423 -7.24 7.94 -2.11
C VAL A 423 -7.24 7.33 -0.70
N ASP A 424 -7.17 6.01 -0.58
CA ASP A 424 -7.05 5.29 0.70
C ASP A 424 -5.60 5.29 1.23
N VAL A 425 -5.09 6.46 1.60
CA VAL A 425 -3.81 6.60 2.30
C VAL A 425 -4.01 6.52 3.81
N ARG A 426 -3.26 5.62 4.47
CA ARG A 426 -3.41 5.30 5.90
C ARG A 426 -2.18 5.63 6.77
N GLY A 427 -1.08 6.07 6.16
CA GLY A 427 0.09 6.51 6.92
C GLY A 427 1.18 7.19 6.09
N TYR A 428 2.11 7.83 6.80
CA TYR A 428 3.19 8.63 6.24
C TYR A 428 4.45 8.56 7.10
N MET A 429 5.58 8.17 6.52
CA MET A 429 6.87 8.07 7.20
C MET A 429 7.86 9.05 6.57
N ALA A 430 8.26 10.08 7.32
CA ALA A 430 9.16 11.11 6.81
C ALA A 430 10.59 10.56 6.59
N TRP A 431 11.15 10.82 5.41
CA TRP A 431 12.59 10.64 5.14
C TRP A 431 13.35 11.90 5.56
N SER A 432 14.15 11.91 6.61
CA SER A 432 14.49 10.80 7.52
C SER A 432 14.45 11.22 8.98
N LEU A 433 14.42 10.25 9.92
CA LEU A 433 14.53 10.55 11.35
C LEU A 433 15.83 11.31 11.67
N LEU A 434 16.93 10.86 11.05
CA LEU A 434 18.31 11.27 11.29
C LEU A 434 19.00 11.64 9.97
N ASP A 435 19.88 12.64 10.01
CA ASP A 435 20.94 12.75 9.01
C ASP A 435 21.76 11.44 9.02
N ASN A 436 22.01 10.88 7.85
CA ASN A 436 22.55 9.53 7.68
C ASN A 436 23.49 9.45 6.46
N PHE A 437 23.99 8.26 6.14
CA PHE A 437 24.84 8.02 4.96
C PHE A 437 23.98 7.92 3.69
N GLU A 438 23.98 8.95 2.84
CA GLU A 438 23.18 9.03 1.61
C GLU A 438 23.87 8.33 0.42
N TRP A 439 24.18 7.04 0.62
CA TRP A 439 24.67 6.12 -0.40
C TRP A 439 25.88 6.68 -1.17
N ALA A 440 25.76 6.90 -2.48
CA ALA A 440 26.85 7.44 -3.31
C ALA A 440 27.15 8.94 -3.08
N GLU A 441 26.22 9.70 -2.46
CA GLU A 441 26.42 11.11 -2.07
C GLU A 441 27.14 11.23 -0.69
N GLY A 442 27.35 10.11 0.03
CA GLY A 442 28.09 10.09 1.30
C GLY A 442 27.38 10.85 2.41
N TYR A 443 28.10 11.70 3.15
CA TYR A 443 27.52 12.57 4.19
C TYR A 443 27.38 14.04 3.73
N GLU A 444 27.60 14.35 2.45
CA GLU A 444 27.41 15.70 1.88
C GLU A 444 25.92 16.10 1.88
N THR A 445 25.04 15.13 1.63
CA THR A 445 23.59 15.32 1.61
C THR A 445 22.96 14.95 2.95
N ARG A 446 22.07 15.83 3.46
CA ARG A 446 21.36 15.66 4.74
C ARG A 446 19.85 15.64 4.49
N PHE A 447 19.20 14.52 4.77
CA PHE A 447 17.73 14.38 4.71
C PHE A 447 17.04 14.47 6.08
N GLY A 448 17.80 14.41 7.17
CA GLY A 448 17.23 14.25 8.51
C GLY A 448 16.41 15.43 8.97
N VAL A 449 15.33 15.15 9.69
CA VAL A 449 14.73 16.14 10.60
C VAL A 449 15.58 16.37 11.86
N THR A 450 16.52 15.46 12.13
CA THR A 450 17.45 15.54 13.26
C THR A 450 18.88 15.64 12.72
N TYR A 451 19.58 16.70 13.11
CA TYR A 451 21.00 16.85 12.82
C TYR A 451 21.80 15.81 13.59
N VAL A 452 22.63 15.04 12.88
CA VAL A 452 23.62 14.13 13.47
C VAL A 452 25.00 14.78 13.39
N ASP A 453 25.57 14.95 14.58
CA ASP A 453 26.88 15.53 14.81
C ASP A 453 27.96 14.44 14.65
N TYR A 454 28.35 14.16 13.40
CA TYR A 454 29.22 13.03 13.05
C TYR A 454 30.60 13.11 13.74
N GLU A 455 31.17 14.30 13.91
CA GLU A 455 32.41 14.51 14.65
C GLU A 455 32.20 14.47 16.17
N GLY A 456 31.09 15.04 16.66
CA GLY A 456 30.75 15.13 18.08
C GLY A 456 30.31 13.82 18.73
N GLY A 457 30.60 12.65 18.14
CA GLY A 457 30.18 11.33 18.65
C GLY A 457 28.72 10.99 18.30
N GLN A 458 28.31 11.32 17.06
CA GLN A 458 27.01 11.03 16.47
C GLN A 458 25.82 11.55 17.31
N LYS A 459 26.00 12.68 18.02
CA LYS A 459 24.94 13.25 18.87
C LYS A 459 23.77 13.76 18.03
N ARG A 460 22.55 13.43 18.46
CA ARG A 460 21.27 13.84 17.85
C ARG A 460 20.86 15.23 18.31
N TYR A 461 20.48 16.11 17.38
CA TYR A 461 19.94 17.44 17.65
C TYR A 461 18.71 17.70 16.74
N PRO A 462 17.47 17.70 17.27
CA PRO A 462 16.27 17.91 16.46
C PRO A 462 16.27 19.30 15.81
N LYS A 463 16.17 19.35 14.47
CA LYS A 463 16.00 20.59 13.70
C LYS A 463 14.56 21.12 13.88
N LYS A 464 14.23 22.26 13.28
CA LYS A 464 12.90 22.87 13.35
C LYS A 464 11.83 21.97 12.72
N SER A 465 12.14 21.33 11.60
CA SER A 465 11.27 20.37 10.90
C SER A 465 10.77 19.23 11.79
N ALA A 466 11.64 18.66 12.65
CA ALA A 466 11.29 17.55 13.56
C ALA A 466 10.12 17.87 14.49
N LYS A 467 9.98 19.14 14.91
CA LYS A 467 8.89 19.61 15.77
C LYS A 467 7.71 20.13 14.97
N ALA A 468 7.97 20.72 13.80
CA ALA A 468 6.94 21.23 12.91
C ALA A 468 6.07 20.10 12.35
N ILE A 469 6.64 18.95 11.98
CA ILE A 469 5.89 17.86 11.35
C ILE A 469 4.76 17.30 12.23
N GLY A 470 5.01 17.08 13.53
CA GLY A 470 3.96 16.71 14.48
C GLY A 470 2.85 17.78 14.58
N GLN A 471 3.23 19.06 14.59
CA GLN A 471 2.28 20.19 14.59
C GLN A 471 1.52 20.36 13.27
N ILE A 472 1.97 19.75 12.17
CA ILE A 472 1.25 19.71 10.89
C ILE A 472 0.22 18.57 10.95
N PHE A 473 0.61 17.39 11.44
CA PHE A 473 -0.34 16.31 11.71
C PHE A 473 -1.40 16.70 12.74
N ASP A 474 -1.07 17.42 13.82
CA ASP A 474 -2.05 17.92 14.80
C ASP A 474 -3.10 18.87 14.19
N LYS A 475 -2.79 19.55 13.08
CA LYS A 475 -3.74 20.41 12.34
C LYS A 475 -4.59 19.63 11.33
N LEU A 476 -4.00 18.63 10.68
CA LEU A 476 -4.64 17.86 9.60
C LEU A 476 -5.43 16.65 10.12
N ILE A 477 -5.08 16.10 11.29
CA ILE A 477 -5.83 15.02 11.93
C ILE A 477 -7.08 15.57 12.63
N GLU A 478 -8.21 14.86 12.48
CA GLU A 478 -9.54 15.29 12.93
C GLU A 478 -9.72 15.33 14.47
N ASN A 479 -9.24 16.42 15.06
CA ASN A 479 -9.27 16.67 16.50
C ASN A 479 -10.65 17.15 17.01
N ILE A 480 -11.43 16.25 17.64
CA ILE A 480 -12.63 16.62 18.40
C ILE A 480 -12.22 17.41 19.65
N THR A 481 -12.22 18.74 19.56
CA THR A 481 -12.01 19.62 20.73
C THR A 481 -13.34 20.04 21.34
N SER A 482 -13.77 19.28 22.36
CA SER A 482 -14.98 19.54 23.16
C SER A 482 -14.89 20.85 23.96
N HIS A 483 -15.21 21.97 23.30
CA HIS A 483 -15.08 23.33 23.84
C HIS A 483 -16.16 23.72 24.87
N SER A 484 -16.36 22.88 25.89
CA SER A 484 -17.06 23.26 27.12
C SER A 484 -16.20 24.21 27.97
N LYS A 485 -16.24 25.51 27.66
CA LYS A 485 -15.78 26.58 28.58
C LYS A 485 -16.51 27.91 28.33
N THR A 486 -17.36 28.28 29.28
CA THR A 486 -18.17 29.50 29.28
C THR A 486 -17.35 30.78 29.44
N LYS A 487 -17.66 31.82 28.66
CA LYS A 487 -17.43 33.24 29.01
C LYS A 487 -18.33 34.18 28.20
N ASN A 488 -19.07 35.06 28.87
CA ASN A 488 -20.01 35.99 28.24
C ASN A 488 -19.31 37.26 27.72
N ILE A 489 -19.50 37.60 26.43
CA ILE A 489 -19.29 38.95 25.85
C ILE A 489 -20.43 39.25 24.85
N HIS A 490 -20.80 40.52 24.69
CA HIS A 490 -22.03 41.00 24.04
C HIS A 490 -21.83 42.47 23.58
N ILE A 491 -22.25 42.95 22.40
CA ILE A 491 -22.75 42.33 21.16
C ILE A 491 -22.61 43.37 20.01
N PRO A 492 -22.43 42.97 18.73
CA PRO A 492 -23.44 43.33 17.71
C PRO A 492 -23.58 42.31 16.56
N SER A 493 -24.57 42.55 15.69
CA SER A 493 -25.06 41.63 14.67
C SER A 493 -24.58 41.91 13.23
N THR A 494 -24.07 40.88 12.56
CA THR A 494 -24.30 40.63 11.11
C THR A 494 -24.49 39.13 10.87
N HIS A 495 -25.54 38.75 10.16
CA HIS A 495 -25.74 37.40 9.61
C HIS A 495 -25.19 37.35 8.17
N ALA A 496 -24.89 36.20 7.58
CA ALA A 496 -24.42 34.90 8.08
C ALA A 496 -24.01 34.07 6.84
N GLY A 497 -22.90 33.33 6.90
CA GLY A 497 -22.45 32.46 5.80
C GLY A 497 -22.13 31.07 6.32
N GLN A 498 -23.14 30.20 6.40
CA GLN A 498 -22.99 28.85 6.91
C GLN A 498 -22.43 27.94 5.83
N GLY A 499 -21.37 27.18 6.15
CA GLY A 499 -20.98 26.03 5.35
C GLY A 499 -21.91 24.86 5.67
N LEU A 500 -22.39 24.15 4.65
CA LEU A 500 -23.16 22.93 4.85
C LEU A 500 -22.30 21.85 5.53
N ILE A 501 -22.97 21.09 6.37
CA ILE A 501 -22.55 19.77 6.87
C ILE A 501 -23.53 18.81 6.18
N ALA A 502 -23.01 17.84 5.41
CA ALA A 502 -23.83 16.76 4.84
C ALA A 502 -24.22 15.78 5.96
N MET A 503 -25.36 15.11 5.80
CA MET A 503 -25.93 14.19 6.80
C MET A 503 -26.52 13.01 6.04
N SER A 504 -26.03 11.80 6.28
CA SER A 504 -26.21 10.72 5.30
C SER A 504 -26.84 9.45 5.89
N VAL A 505 -27.58 8.74 5.06
CA VAL A 505 -28.26 7.46 5.39
C VAL A 505 -27.98 6.44 4.30
N LEU A 506 -27.58 5.24 4.71
CA LEU A 506 -27.46 4.06 3.85
C LEU A 506 -28.75 3.24 3.93
N LEU A 507 -29.32 2.93 2.77
CA LEU A 507 -30.40 1.97 2.58
C LEU A 507 -29.84 0.73 1.89
N GLU A 508 -29.68 -0.37 2.63
CA GLU A 508 -29.38 -1.67 2.04
C GLU A 508 -30.67 -2.20 1.41
N THR A 509 -30.65 -2.62 0.14
CA THR A 509 -31.85 -3.11 -0.55
C THR A 509 -31.61 -4.41 -1.30
N SER A 510 -32.66 -5.17 -1.61
CA SER A 510 -32.55 -6.37 -2.44
C SER A 510 -32.19 -6.10 -3.92
N ALA A 511 -32.02 -4.83 -4.31
CA ALA A 511 -31.39 -4.42 -5.57
C ALA A 511 -29.91 -4.01 -5.41
N GLY A 512 -29.40 -3.87 -4.19
CA GLY A 512 -28.12 -3.24 -3.87
C GLY A 512 -28.30 -1.98 -3.02
N ASP A 513 -27.20 -1.38 -2.60
CA ASP A 513 -27.21 -0.35 -1.56
C ASP A 513 -27.35 1.05 -2.14
N ILE A 514 -27.98 1.96 -1.39
CA ILE A 514 -28.27 3.35 -1.80
C ILE A 514 -27.89 4.31 -0.67
N THR A 515 -26.94 5.22 -0.91
CA THR A 515 -26.54 6.26 0.05
C THR A 515 -27.23 7.58 -0.29
N ILE A 516 -27.94 8.17 0.68
CA ILE A 516 -28.71 9.41 0.55
C ILE A 516 -28.13 10.49 1.47
N ASP A 517 -27.78 11.64 0.89
CA ASP A 517 -27.45 12.87 1.61
C ASP A 517 -28.71 13.72 1.86
N LEU A 518 -28.82 14.33 3.03
CA LEU A 518 -30.03 15.00 3.52
C LEU A 518 -29.88 16.52 3.66
N PHE A 519 -30.83 17.27 3.10
CA PHE A 519 -30.88 18.74 3.12
C PHE A 519 -31.42 19.30 4.43
N VAL A 520 -30.77 18.96 5.55
CA VAL A 520 -31.18 19.34 6.92
C VAL A 520 -31.38 20.84 7.13
N THR A 521 -30.80 21.70 6.29
CA THR A 521 -31.01 23.16 6.32
C THR A 521 -32.24 23.64 5.55
N ASP A 522 -32.67 22.91 4.51
CA ASP A 522 -33.77 23.31 3.62
C ASP A 522 -35.09 22.63 3.99
N ALA A 523 -35.05 21.38 4.47
CA ALA A 523 -36.23 20.59 4.84
C ALA A 523 -36.08 19.90 6.21
N PRO A 524 -35.79 20.65 7.30
CA PRO A 524 -35.37 20.09 8.59
C PRO A 524 -36.31 19.05 9.17
N LYS A 525 -37.64 19.22 9.11
CA LYS A 525 -38.58 18.21 9.63
C LYS A 525 -38.67 16.97 8.77
N CYS A 526 -38.51 17.12 7.45
CA CYS A 526 -38.47 15.97 6.55
C CYS A 526 -37.24 15.10 6.86
N CYS A 527 -36.08 15.72 7.07
CA CYS A 527 -34.86 15.01 7.46
C CYS A 527 -34.94 14.42 8.87
N GLU A 528 -35.42 15.17 9.87
CA GLU A 528 -35.65 14.67 11.25
C GLU A 528 -36.56 13.43 11.21
N ASN A 529 -37.69 13.51 10.51
CA ASN A 529 -38.62 12.40 10.36
C ASN A 529 -37.96 11.17 9.70
N PHE A 530 -37.22 11.36 8.61
CA PHE A 530 -36.54 10.26 7.92
C PHE A 530 -35.47 9.60 8.79
N LEU A 531 -34.55 10.38 9.35
CA LEU A 531 -33.44 9.90 10.19
C LEU A 531 -33.93 9.13 11.43
N LYS A 532 -34.91 9.68 12.15
CA LYS A 532 -35.42 9.01 13.36
C LYS A 532 -36.19 7.73 13.02
N LEU A 533 -36.91 7.68 11.90
CA LEU A 533 -37.56 6.44 11.42
C LEU A 533 -36.53 5.38 10.99
N CYS A 534 -35.39 5.77 10.39
CA CYS A 534 -34.26 4.86 10.15
C CYS A 534 -33.64 4.33 11.45
N LYS A 535 -33.43 5.18 12.47
CA LYS A 535 -32.91 4.78 13.79
C LYS A 535 -33.79 3.76 14.51
N ILE A 536 -35.12 3.94 14.52
CA ILE A 536 -36.05 2.93 15.07
C ILE A 536 -36.28 1.73 14.12
N LYS A 537 -35.50 1.60 13.04
CA LYS A 537 -35.56 0.52 12.04
C LYS A 537 -36.96 0.37 11.41
N TYR A 538 -37.74 1.46 11.33
CA TYR A 538 -39.13 1.47 10.85
C TYR A 538 -39.23 1.12 9.37
N TYR A 539 -38.23 1.53 8.58
CA TYR A 539 -38.17 1.23 7.15
C TYR A 539 -37.63 -0.16 6.82
N ASN A 540 -37.11 -0.92 7.79
CA ASN A 540 -36.58 -2.25 7.53
C ASN A 540 -37.69 -3.19 7.03
N PHE A 541 -37.36 -3.95 6.00
CA PHE A 541 -38.28 -4.77 5.20
C PHE A 541 -39.38 -4.02 4.42
N SER A 542 -39.32 -2.69 4.31
CA SER A 542 -40.29 -1.92 3.50
C SER A 542 -40.22 -2.30 2.03
N PRO A 543 -41.35 -2.57 1.35
CA PRO A 543 -41.36 -2.75 -0.10
C PRO A 543 -41.06 -1.45 -0.84
N VAL A 544 -40.43 -1.58 -2.00
CA VAL A 544 -40.43 -0.57 -3.06
C VAL A 544 -41.70 -0.75 -3.89
N TYR A 545 -42.39 0.34 -4.21
CA TYR A 545 -43.68 0.32 -4.89
C TYR A 545 -43.94 1.58 -5.71
N ASP A 546 -44.89 1.50 -6.64
CA ASP A 546 -45.15 2.56 -7.63
C ASP A 546 -43.84 3.00 -8.34
N VAL A 547 -43.11 2.00 -8.84
CA VAL A 547 -41.98 2.16 -9.76
C VAL A 547 -42.54 2.57 -11.11
N GLN A 548 -42.18 3.77 -11.53
CA GLN A 548 -42.50 4.35 -12.82
C GLN A 548 -41.15 4.57 -13.56
N PRO A 549 -40.78 3.69 -14.51
CA PRO A 549 -39.48 3.75 -15.17
C PRO A 549 -39.19 5.10 -15.83
N ASN A 550 -37.99 5.61 -15.57
CA ASN A 550 -37.49 6.93 -15.95
C ASN A 550 -38.30 8.11 -15.34
N PHE A 551 -39.08 7.84 -14.28
CA PHE A 551 -39.79 8.83 -13.48
C PHE A 551 -39.40 8.70 -12.00
N SER A 552 -40.01 7.83 -11.20
CA SER A 552 -39.66 7.65 -9.78
C SER A 552 -40.07 6.27 -9.25
N PHE A 553 -39.58 5.91 -8.06
CA PHE A 553 -40.24 4.90 -7.22
C PHE A 553 -40.63 5.50 -5.86
N GLN A 554 -41.60 4.87 -5.20
CA GLN A 554 -42.04 5.21 -3.84
C GLN A 554 -41.69 4.10 -2.84
N SER A 555 -41.44 4.47 -1.58
CA SER A 555 -41.34 3.55 -0.46
C SER A 555 -41.70 4.26 0.85
N GLY A 556 -41.42 3.64 2.00
CA GLY A 556 -41.58 4.23 3.32
C GLY A 556 -42.89 3.91 4.06
N ASP A 557 -43.82 3.18 3.43
CA ASP A 557 -44.85 2.40 4.13
C ASP A 557 -44.29 0.99 4.39
N PRO A 558 -44.10 0.56 5.66
CA PRO A 558 -43.48 -0.73 5.97
C PRO A 558 -44.25 -1.95 5.46
N ILE A 559 -45.57 -1.82 5.30
CA ILE A 559 -46.46 -2.90 4.82
C ILE A 559 -46.73 -2.71 3.31
N GLY A 560 -46.92 -1.46 2.89
CA GLY A 560 -47.15 -1.03 1.53
C GLY A 560 -48.62 -0.68 1.23
N PRO A 561 -48.91 0.36 0.44
CA PRO A 561 -50.24 1.02 0.41
C PRO A 561 -51.39 0.24 -0.26
N ASP A 562 -51.14 -0.93 -0.86
CA ASP A 562 -52.21 -1.84 -1.33
C ASP A 562 -52.72 -2.77 -0.20
N SER A 563 -52.06 -2.79 0.97
CA SER A 563 -52.47 -3.61 2.10
C SER A 563 -53.65 -3.01 2.86
N LYS A 564 -54.58 -3.86 3.30
CA LYS A 564 -55.73 -3.46 4.13
C LYS A 564 -55.35 -3.04 5.55
N ASP A 565 -54.14 -3.40 5.98
CA ASP A 565 -53.60 -3.13 7.31
C ASP A 565 -52.55 -2.00 7.30
N SER A 566 -52.29 -1.38 6.14
CA SER A 566 -51.51 -0.13 6.04
C SER A 566 -52.29 1.04 6.67
N ASP A 567 -51.59 1.90 7.41
CA ASP A 567 -52.09 3.19 7.90
C ASP A 567 -51.78 4.37 6.96
N GLY A 568 -51.12 4.10 5.83
CA GLY A 568 -50.58 5.11 4.92
C GLY A 568 -49.18 5.63 5.30
N GLY A 569 -48.53 5.04 6.30
CA GLY A 569 -47.19 5.42 6.76
C GLY A 569 -47.21 6.57 7.77
N SER A 570 -46.70 6.32 8.98
CA SER A 570 -46.79 7.23 10.13
C SER A 570 -45.46 7.93 10.44
N SER A 571 -45.51 9.24 10.67
CA SER A 571 -44.35 10.05 11.07
C SER A 571 -43.78 9.65 12.45
N ILE A 572 -42.52 9.97 12.71
CA ILE A 572 -41.86 9.69 14.00
C ILE A 572 -42.64 10.26 15.20
N TRP A 573 -43.25 11.44 15.07
CA TRP A 573 -44.00 12.06 16.17
C TRP A 573 -45.35 11.36 16.46
N GLY A 574 -45.80 10.48 15.55
CA GLY A 574 -46.92 9.55 15.73
C GLY A 574 -46.52 8.18 16.30
N LEU A 575 -45.26 7.77 16.11
CA LEU A 575 -44.69 6.47 16.49
C LEU A 575 -43.31 6.60 17.20
N PRO A 576 -43.17 7.41 18.26
CA PRO A 576 -41.85 7.74 18.82
C PRO A 576 -41.07 6.51 19.31
N SER A 577 -41.75 5.48 19.82
CA SER A 577 -41.10 4.29 20.40
C SER A 577 -40.91 3.11 19.42
N GLY A 578 -41.29 3.25 18.15
CA GLY A 578 -41.21 2.23 17.07
C GLY A 578 -41.95 0.89 17.28
N THR A 579 -42.41 0.61 18.50
CA THR A 579 -42.76 -0.73 19.00
C THR A 579 -44.26 -1.09 18.87
N SER A 580 -45.06 -0.22 18.26
CA SER A 580 -46.53 -0.30 18.22
C SER A 580 -47.08 -0.33 16.79
N LYS A 581 -47.85 -1.36 16.45
CA LYS A 581 -48.49 -1.56 15.13
C LYS A 581 -49.49 -0.47 14.69
N ARG A 582 -49.73 0.55 15.51
CA ARG A 582 -50.56 1.72 15.23
C ARG A 582 -49.98 2.91 15.97
N ALA A 583 -50.11 4.10 15.41
CA ALA A 583 -49.66 5.34 16.03
C ALA A 583 -50.18 5.51 17.47
N THR A 584 -49.27 5.73 18.41
CA THR A 584 -49.61 6.06 19.80
C THR A 584 -50.18 7.46 19.92
N ARG A 585 -49.94 8.32 18.91
CA ARG A 585 -50.44 9.69 18.79
C ARG A 585 -51.16 9.88 17.44
N PRO A 586 -52.46 9.50 17.34
CA PRO A 586 -53.23 9.64 16.10
C PRO A 586 -53.35 11.08 15.57
N ASP A 587 -53.15 12.09 16.44
CA ASP A 587 -53.06 13.50 16.08
C ASP A 587 -51.77 13.89 15.34
N ARG A 588 -50.77 12.98 15.26
CA ARG A 588 -49.41 13.26 14.77
C ARG A 588 -48.89 12.26 13.74
N ILE A 589 -49.77 11.42 13.18
CA ILE A 589 -49.40 10.48 12.11
C ILE A 589 -48.82 11.19 10.87
N VAL A 590 -49.25 12.43 10.63
CA VAL A 590 -48.75 13.27 9.55
C VAL A 590 -48.33 14.65 10.06
N PHE A 591 -47.35 15.24 9.38
CA PHE A 591 -46.83 16.58 9.63
C PHE A 591 -46.94 17.45 8.37
N LYS A 592 -46.77 18.77 8.51
CA LYS A 592 -46.66 19.68 7.36
C LYS A 592 -45.19 19.80 6.93
N PRO A 593 -44.81 19.31 5.74
CA PRO A 593 -43.41 19.31 5.29
C PRO A 593 -42.99 20.65 4.67
N GLU A 594 -41.68 20.85 4.57
CA GLU A 594 -41.06 22.02 3.94
C GLU A 594 -41.01 21.89 2.41
N ILE A 595 -42.03 22.41 1.72
CA ILE A 595 -42.00 22.50 0.25
C ILE A 595 -41.12 23.68 -0.18
N SER A 596 -39.89 23.37 -0.57
CA SER A 596 -38.93 24.35 -1.11
C SER A 596 -39.44 24.97 -2.42
N ARG A 597 -39.11 26.26 -2.63
CA ARG A 597 -39.28 26.96 -3.92
C ARG A 597 -37.97 27.13 -4.69
N LYS A 598 -36.86 26.57 -4.17
CA LYS A 598 -35.52 26.68 -4.76
C LYS A 598 -35.04 25.37 -5.38
N ARG A 599 -35.31 24.24 -4.71
CA ARG A 599 -34.98 22.90 -5.22
C ARG A 599 -36.10 22.43 -6.15
N LYS A 600 -35.71 21.63 -7.14
CA LYS A 600 -36.57 20.94 -8.11
C LYS A 600 -36.14 19.49 -8.20
N HIS A 601 -37.01 18.62 -8.72
CA HIS A 601 -36.68 17.25 -9.09
C HIS A 601 -35.90 17.23 -10.43
N GLY A 602 -34.79 17.98 -10.48
CA GLY A 602 -34.04 18.24 -11.71
C GLY A 602 -33.20 17.06 -12.20
N GLU A 603 -32.79 16.18 -11.30
CA GLU A 603 -31.79 15.13 -11.55
C GLU A 603 -32.26 13.80 -10.94
N ARG A 604 -31.90 12.68 -11.59
CA ARG A 604 -32.08 11.32 -11.08
C ARG A 604 -31.39 11.15 -9.73
N GLY A 605 -32.07 10.50 -8.78
CA GLY A 605 -31.62 10.38 -7.39
C GLY A 605 -32.12 11.46 -6.44
N THR A 606 -32.91 12.45 -6.90
CA THR A 606 -33.56 13.41 -5.99
C THR A 606 -34.54 12.68 -5.05
N VAL A 607 -34.43 12.92 -3.75
CA VAL A 607 -35.26 12.27 -2.70
C VAL A 607 -36.26 13.25 -2.09
N SER A 608 -37.54 12.88 -2.05
CA SER A 608 -38.62 13.76 -1.58
C SER A 608 -39.73 13.04 -0.80
N MET A 609 -40.34 13.70 0.18
CA MET A 609 -41.49 13.14 0.92
C MET A 609 -42.74 13.16 0.04
N ALA A 610 -43.46 12.04 0.01
CA ALA A 610 -44.77 11.95 -0.63
C ALA A 610 -45.81 12.72 0.22
N THR A 611 -46.66 13.54 -0.42
CA THR A 611 -47.60 14.40 0.30
C THR A 611 -49.05 14.31 -0.20
N THR A 612 -49.98 14.40 0.73
CA THR A 612 -51.44 14.44 0.48
C THR A 612 -52.00 15.81 0.84
N VAL A 613 -53.15 16.18 0.24
CA VAL A 613 -53.84 17.45 0.56
C VAL A 613 -54.63 17.29 1.86
N SER A 614 -54.53 18.27 2.75
CA SER A 614 -55.23 18.27 4.05
C SER A 614 -56.74 18.35 3.87
N LYS A 615 -57.45 17.46 4.57
CA LYS A 615 -58.93 17.44 4.61
C LYS A 615 -59.54 18.61 5.40
N VAL A 616 -58.71 19.41 6.07
CA VAL A 616 -59.12 20.57 6.88
C VAL A 616 -58.83 21.90 6.15
N ASN A 617 -57.80 21.95 5.32
CA ASN A 617 -57.44 23.10 4.50
C ASN A 617 -56.88 22.62 3.14
N SER A 618 -57.54 22.95 2.04
CA SER A 618 -57.13 22.55 0.68
C SER A 618 -55.74 23.03 0.28
N ASP A 619 -55.25 24.09 0.92
CA ASP A 619 -54.01 24.76 0.57
C ASP A 619 -52.81 24.17 1.34
N ASP A 620 -53.07 23.29 2.32
CA ASP A 620 -52.05 22.59 3.10
C ASP A 620 -51.77 21.19 2.55
N ARG A 621 -50.49 20.86 2.41
CA ARG A 621 -49.99 19.50 2.16
C ARG A 621 -49.45 18.88 3.45
N LEU A 622 -49.60 17.56 3.57
CA LEU A 622 -49.20 16.76 4.73
C LEU A 622 -48.42 15.51 4.29
N ALA A 623 -47.36 15.17 5.03
CA ALA A 623 -46.50 14.01 4.81
C ALA A 623 -46.52 13.05 6.01
N GLY A 624 -46.28 11.77 5.77
CA GLY A 624 -46.15 10.71 6.78
C GLY A 624 -44.71 10.17 6.82
N SER A 625 -44.54 8.86 6.65
CA SER A 625 -43.23 8.22 6.46
C SER A 625 -42.84 7.96 5.00
N GLN A 626 -43.79 8.08 4.06
CA GLN A 626 -43.59 7.72 2.66
C GLN A 626 -42.73 8.73 1.89
N PHE A 627 -41.81 8.23 1.08
CA PHE A 627 -40.87 9.01 0.28
C PHE A 627 -40.72 8.46 -1.15
N LEU A 628 -40.21 9.31 -2.03
CA LEU A 628 -39.98 9.10 -3.46
C LEU A 628 -38.49 9.28 -3.76
N ILE A 629 -37.97 8.51 -4.72
CA ILE A 629 -36.66 8.76 -5.34
C ILE A 629 -36.83 8.81 -6.87
N THR A 630 -36.25 9.82 -7.52
CA THR A 630 -36.33 9.97 -8.98
C THR A 630 -35.44 8.96 -9.70
N LEU A 631 -35.98 8.36 -10.77
CA LEU A 631 -35.32 7.40 -11.66
C LEU A 631 -34.96 8.03 -13.02
N GLY A 632 -35.47 9.22 -13.31
CA GLY A 632 -35.08 10.06 -14.44
C GLY A 632 -34.92 11.53 -14.04
N ASP A 633 -34.52 12.35 -15.00
CA ASP A 633 -34.19 13.77 -14.81
C ASP A 633 -35.38 14.70 -15.13
N ASN A 634 -35.30 15.95 -14.63
CA ASN A 634 -36.20 17.07 -14.96
C ASN A 634 -37.70 16.81 -14.74
N ILE A 635 -38.04 16.20 -13.61
CA ILE A 635 -39.41 15.79 -13.25
C ILE A 635 -40.18 16.94 -12.58
N GLU A 636 -40.41 18.01 -13.34
CA GLU A 636 -41.12 19.21 -12.87
C GLU A 636 -42.54 18.89 -12.35
N ASP A 637 -43.12 17.77 -12.76
CA ASP A 637 -44.43 17.31 -12.31
C ASP A 637 -44.47 16.89 -10.82
N LEU A 638 -43.32 16.70 -10.15
CA LEU A 638 -43.25 16.48 -8.70
C LEU A 638 -43.03 17.80 -7.92
N ASP A 639 -42.61 18.87 -8.58
CA ASP A 639 -42.31 20.16 -7.93
C ASP A 639 -43.56 20.78 -7.30
N GLY A 640 -43.45 21.21 -6.05
CA GLY A 640 -44.60 21.72 -5.27
C GLY A 640 -45.64 20.66 -4.87
N LYS A 641 -45.47 19.40 -5.30
CA LYS A 641 -46.33 18.27 -4.93
C LYS A 641 -45.65 17.32 -3.95
N ALA A 642 -44.36 17.05 -4.12
CA ALA A 642 -43.50 16.35 -3.16
C ALA A 642 -42.52 17.33 -2.49
N ALA A 643 -42.05 17.01 -1.28
CA ALA A 643 -41.16 17.88 -0.51
C ALA A 643 -39.72 17.32 -0.51
N ILE A 644 -38.86 17.90 -1.34
CA ILE A 644 -37.46 17.47 -1.52
C ILE A 644 -36.68 17.64 -0.21
N PHE A 645 -36.03 16.57 0.25
CA PHE A 645 -35.26 16.56 1.50
C PHE A 645 -33.90 15.86 1.39
N GLY A 646 -33.55 15.27 0.25
CA GLY A 646 -32.21 14.71 0.03
C GLY A 646 -31.89 14.40 -1.44
N GLU A 647 -30.71 13.83 -1.67
CA GLU A 647 -30.22 13.34 -2.96
C GLU A 647 -29.40 12.06 -2.79
N VAL A 648 -29.49 11.13 -3.74
CA VAL A 648 -28.68 9.90 -3.79
C VAL A 648 -27.28 10.25 -4.27
N VAL A 649 -26.27 9.91 -3.47
CA VAL A 649 -24.85 10.16 -3.77
C VAL A 649 -24.12 8.89 -4.22
N GLU A 650 -24.56 7.70 -3.78
CA GLU A 650 -24.04 6.39 -4.20
C GLU A 650 -25.18 5.37 -4.33
N GLY A 651 -24.99 4.30 -5.12
CA GLY A 651 -26.04 3.29 -5.38
C GLY A 651 -26.80 3.46 -6.70
N PHE A 652 -26.22 4.15 -7.69
CA PHE A 652 -26.87 4.38 -8.98
C PHE A 652 -27.15 3.10 -9.79
N ASP A 653 -26.45 1.99 -9.51
CA ASP A 653 -26.72 0.68 -10.08
C ASP A 653 -27.93 -0.01 -9.42
N ALA A 654 -28.14 0.18 -8.12
CA ALA A 654 -29.37 -0.20 -7.43
C ALA A 654 -30.57 0.59 -7.99
N LEU A 655 -30.41 1.90 -8.21
CA LEU A 655 -31.39 2.70 -8.94
C LEU A 655 -31.64 2.18 -10.36
N GLU A 656 -30.62 1.70 -11.09
CA GLU A 656 -30.78 1.16 -12.44
C GLU A 656 -31.56 -0.17 -12.46
N LYS A 657 -31.26 -1.07 -11.50
CA LYS A 657 -32.00 -2.33 -11.35
C LYS A 657 -33.47 -2.09 -10.96
N ILE A 658 -33.75 -1.04 -10.17
CA ILE A 658 -35.13 -0.60 -9.89
C ILE A 658 -35.78 0.01 -11.15
N ASN A 659 -35.05 0.86 -11.89
CA ASN A 659 -35.53 1.48 -13.13
C ASN A 659 -35.88 0.47 -14.23
N THR A 660 -35.10 -0.61 -14.32
CA THR A 660 -35.26 -1.68 -15.30
C THR A 660 -36.11 -2.86 -14.81
N ALA A 661 -36.66 -2.79 -13.59
CA ALA A 661 -37.50 -3.83 -13.03
C ALA A 661 -38.80 -4.00 -13.84
N PHE A 662 -39.18 -5.25 -14.13
CA PHE A 662 -40.50 -5.55 -14.69
C PHE A 662 -41.59 -5.21 -13.66
N ILE A 663 -42.61 -4.46 -14.09
CA ILE A 663 -43.70 -3.96 -13.25
C ILE A 663 -45.07 -4.49 -13.71
N ASP A 664 -46.03 -4.58 -12.78
CA ASP A 664 -47.44 -4.77 -13.10
C ASP A 664 -48.14 -3.46 -13.52
N GLY A 665 -49.40 -3.56 -13.93
CA GLY A 665 -50.23 -2.41 -14.34
C GLY A 665 -50.57 -1.40 -13.25
N LYS A 666 -49.98 -1.51 -12.05
CA LYS A 666 -50.01 -0.52 -10.95
C LYS A 666 -48.60 -0.01 -10.59
N GLY A 667 -47.58 -0.26 -11.41
CA GLY A 667 -46.21 0.13 -11.09
C GLY A 667 -45.56 -0.70 -9.97
N ARG A 668 -46.14 -1.83 -9.54
CA ARG A 668 -45.49 -2.68 -8.55
C ARG A 668 -44.51 -3.62 -9.25
N PRO A 669 -43.24 -3.73 -8.79
CA PRO A 669 -42.32 -4.75 -9.26
C PRO A 669 -42.92 -6.17 -9.22
N LEU A 670 -42.59 -6.97 -10.24
CA LEU A 670 -42.94 -8.40 -10.32
C LEU A 670 -41.97 -9.24 -9.47
N GLN A 671 -40.68 -8.91 -9.50
CA GLN A 671 -39.71 -9.34 -8.50
C GLN A 671 -39.81 -8.40 -7.29
N ASP A 672 -39.94 -8.93 -6.08
CA ASP A 672 -40.10 -8.11 -4.87
C ASP A 672 -38.80 -7.36 -4.52
N ILE A 673 -38.82 -6.03 -4.57
CA ILE A 673 -37.69 -5.18 -4.18
C ILE A 673 -38.00 -4.54 -2.84
N ARG A 674 -37.08 -4.64 -1.88
CA ARG A 674 -37.28 -4.17 -0.51
C ARG A 674 -36.05 -3.48 0.04
N ILE A 675 -36.27 -2.48 0.89
CA ILE A 675 -35.27 -1.99 1.83
C ILE A 675 -35.10 -3.09 2.88
N LEU A 676 -33.90 -3.64 3.02
CA LEU A 676 -33.60 -4.69 3.99
C LEU A 676 -33.27 -4.05 5.33
N HIS A 677 -32.21 -3.24 5.37
CA HIS A 677 -31.74 -2.54 6.56
C HIS A 677 -31.50 -1.05 6.28
N THR A 678 -31.79 -0.20 7.25
CA THR A 678 -31.35 1.21 7.24
C THR A 678 -30.25 1.44 8.28
N VAL A 679 -29.15 2.06 7.83
CA VAL A 679 -28.03 2.48 8.67
C VAL A 679 -27.93 4.01 8.58
N VAL A 680 -28.03 4.68 9.73
CA VAL A 680 -27.84 6.13 9.81
C VAL A 680 -26.36 6.40 10.02
N LEU A 681 -25.75 7.15 9.12
CA LEU A 681 -24.32 7.47 9.15
C LEU A 681 -24.08 8.71 10.04
N ASP A 682 -24.90 9.75 9.84
CA ASP A 682 -24.87 10.99 10.62
C ASP A 682 -26.29 11.46 11.00
N ASP A 683 -26.47 11.91 12.24
CA ASP A 683 -27.74 12.40 12.78
C ASP A 683 -27.52 13.67 13.63
N PRO A 684 -27.91 14.86 13.13
CA PRO A 684 -27.69 16.14 13.83
C PRO A 684 -28.85 16.55 14.75
N TYR A 685 -29.90 15.72 14.89
CA TYR A 685 -31.08 16.04 15.69
C TYR A 685 -30.98 15.37 17.06
N ASP A 686 -31.43 16.04 18.13
CA ASP A 686 -31.63 15.38 19.42
C ASP A 686 -32.66 14.24 19.27
N ASP A 687 -32.44 13.09 19.93
CA ASP A 687 -33.41 12.01 19.95
C ASP A 687 -34.62 12.37 20.85
N PRO A 688 -35.88 12.22 20.37
CA PRO A 688 -37.06 12.52 21.17
C PRO A 688 -37.09 11.75 22.52
N PRO A 689 -37.49 12.35 23.66
CA PRO A 689 -37.41 11.72 24.99
C PRO A 689 -38.23 10.44 25.23
N GLU A 690 -39.01 10.01 24.24
CA GLU A 690 -39.83 8.78 24.26
C GLU A 690 -39.33 7.74 23.22
N MET A 691 -38.21 8.04 22.55
CA MET A 691 -37.59 7.20 21.54
C MET A 691 -36.77 6.08 22.20
N LEU A 692 -36.90 4.88 21.64
CA LEU A 692 -36.08 3.73 22.00
C LEU A 692 -35.44 3.22 20.71
N GLU A 693 -34.14 3.41 20.57
CA GLU A 693 -33.38 2.86 19.45
C GLU A 693 -33.40 1.32 19.52
N ALA A 694 -33.65 0.67 18.38
CA ALA A 694 -33.74 -0.78 18.30
C ALA A 694 -32.31 -1.36 18.15
N PRO A 695 -31.82 -2.19 19.10
CA PRO A 695 -30.44 -2.68 19.08
C PRO A 695 -30.15 -3.72 17.98
N ALA A 696 -31.18 -4.12 17.24
CA ALA A 696 -31.16 -4.99 16.08
C ALA A 696 -32.45 -4.78 15.27
N SER A 697 -32.43 -5.11 13.98
CA SER A 697 -33.62 -5.16 13.13
C SER A 697 -34.69 -6.06 13.75
N PRO A 698 -35.94 -5.57 13.93
CA PRO A 698 -37.03 -6.44 14.33
C PRO A 698 -37.31 -7.44 13.19
N PRO A 699 -37.60 -8.72 13.50
CA PRO A 699 -38.00 -9.67 12.46
C PRO A 699 -39.31 -9.20 11.80
N PRO A 700 -39.45 -9.34 10.48
CA PRO A 700 -40.66 -8.99 9.73
C PRO A 700 -41.96 -9.38 10.44
N SER A 701 -42.87 -8.41 10.56
CA SER A 701 -44.22 -8.71 11.04
C SER A 701 -44.98 -9.57 10.03
N ALA A 702 -45.91 -10.39 10.51
CA ALA A 702 -46.72 -11.28 9.66
C ALA A 702 -47.47 -10.50 8.57
N GLU A 703 -47.86 -9.26 8.85
CA GLU A 703 -48.48 -8.33 7.91
C GLU A 703 -47.54 -7.89 6.78
N GLN A 704 -46.24 -7.74 7.04
CA GLN A 704 -45.23 -7.43 6.01
C GLN A 704 -44.81 -8.68 5.23
N GLN A 705 -44.72 -9.84 5.90
CA GLN A 705 -44.51 -11.13 5.24
C GLN A 705 -45.66 -11.47 4.27
N ALA A 706 -46.88 -11.07 4.60
CA ALA A 706 -48.06 -11.24 3.76
C ALA A 706 -48.06 -10.37 2.48
N THR A 707 -47.15 -9.39 2.32
CA THR A 707 -47.01 -8.61 1.08
C THR A 707 -45.89 -9.10 0.16
N VAL A 708 -45.19 -10.19 0.52
CA VAL A 708 -44.08 -10.73 -0.27
C VAL A 708 -44.55 -11.30 -1.62
N ARG A 709 -43.89 -10.89 -2.70
CA ARG A 709 -44.13 -11.37 -4.09
C ARG A 709 -43.05 -12.37 -4.53
N ILE A 710 -43.33 -13.14 -5.58
CA ILE A 710 -42.41 -14.14 -6.18
C ILE A 710 -42.29 -13.89 -7.69
N ALA A 711 -41.11 -14.19 -8.23
CA ALA A 711 -40.60 -13.71 -9.51
C ALA A 711 -41.13 -14.43 -10.77
N HIS A 712 -40.66 -13.90 -11.92
CA HIS A 712 -40.87 -14.16 -13.35
C HIS A 712 -41.55 -15.45 -13.87
N ASP A 713 -41.53 -16.57 -13.15
CA ASP A 713 -41.85 -17.91 -13.66
C ASP A 713 -43.33 -18.34 -13.45
N GLU A 714 -44.15 -17.58 -12.69
CA GLU A 714 -45.57 -17.92 -12.46
C GLU A 714 -46.43 -17.68 -13.72
N VAL A 715 -46.67 -18.75 -14.50
CA VAL A 715 -47.75 -18.79 -15.50
C VAL A 715 -49.10 -18.92 -14.77
N LEU A 716 -49.96 -17.90 -14.93
CA LEU A 716 -51.33 -17.92 -14.44
C LEU A 716 -52.24 -18.69 -15.43
N GLU A 717 -52.67 -19.89 -15.04
CA GLU A 717 -53.87 -20.53 -15.58
C GLU A 717 -54.99 -20.48 -14.53
N GLU A 718 -56.21 -20.17 -14.97
CA GLU A 718 -57.41 -20.24 -14.13
C GLU A 718 -57.81 -21.72 -13.90
N ASP A 719 -58.54 -21.99 -12.81
CA ASP A 719 -58.93 -23.33 -12.31
C ASP A 719 -57.78 -24.28 -11.86
N ALA A 720 -57.39 -24.20 -10.59
CA ALA A 720 -56.42 -25.09 -9.95
C ALA A 720 -56.90 -25.72 -8.63
N ASP A 721 -56.57 -27.00 -8.45
CA ASP A 721 -57.02 -27.91 -7.39
C ASP A 721 -56.42 -27.61 -5.99
N PRO A 722 -57.10 -27.88 -4.85
CA PRO A 722 -56.66 -27.42 -3.53
C PRO A 722 -55.28 -27.90 -3.08
N GLU A 723 -54.81 -29.10 -3.50
CA GLU A 723 -53.45 -29.55 -3.15
C GLU A 723 -52.35 -28.73 -3.84
N LYS A 724 -52.58 -28.23 -5.06
CA LYS A 724 -51.64 -27.30 -5.73
C LYS A 724 -51.56 -25.97 -4.99
N LEU A 725 -52.68 -25.49 -4.46
CA LEU A 725 -52.75 -24.25 -3.69
C LEU A 725 -51.93 -24.36 -2.38
N GLU A 726 -52.00 -25.50 -1.70
CA GLU A 726 -51.22 -25.80 -0.49
C GLU A 726 -49.70 -25.89 -0.79
N GLY A 727 -49.33 -26.43 -1.95
CA GLY A 727 -47.93 -26.48 -2.42
C GLY A 727 -47.33 -25.08 -2.67
N LEU A 728 -48.02 -24.25 -3.45
CA LEU A 728 -47.63 -22.85 -3.69
C LEU A 728 -47.56 -22.03 -2.39
N ARG A 729 -48.46 -22.32 -1.44
CA ARG A 729 -48.46 -21.69 -0.12
C ARG A 729 -47.21 -22.02 0.68
N ARG A 730 -46.77 -23.30 0.69
CA ARG A 730 -45.52 -23.72 1.34
C ARG A 730 -44.27 -23.16 0.65
N GLU A 731 -44.26 -23.00 -0.67
CA GLU A 731 -43.12 -22.39 -1.36
C GLU A 731 -43.04 -20.86 -1.12
N ARG A 732 -44.19 -20.20 -0.97
CA ARG A 732 -44.28 -18.80 -0.50
C ARG A 732 -43.82 -18.66 0.94
N GLU A 733 -44.27 -19.54 1.85
CA GLU A 733 -43.81 -19.58 3.24
C GLU A 733 -42.28 -19.84 3.32
N ALA A 734 -41.73 -20.73 2.48
CA ALA A 734 -40.30 -21.02 2.44
C ALA A 734 -39.45 -19.85 1.93
N ARG A 735 -39.86 -19.13 0.86
CA ARG A 735 -39.15 -17.92 0.41
C ARG A 735 -39.30 -16.77 1.42
N ALA A 736 -40.49 -16.59 2.01
CA ALA A 736 -40.69 -15.60 3.08
C ALA A 736 -39.83 -15.92 4.32
N GLN A 737 -39.65 -17.19 4.68
CA GLN A 737 -38.74 -17.62 5.75
C GLN A 737 -37.27 -17.39 5.41
N ALA A 738 -36.84 -17.63 4.16
CA ALA A 738 -35.47 -17.36 3.73
C ALA A 738 -35.12 -15.86 3.82
N LEU A 739 -35.99 -15.00 3.29
CA LEU A 739 -35.85 -13.54 3.34
C LEU A 739 -35.95 -13.00 4.78
N THR A 740 -36.80 -13.61 5.62
CA THR A 740 -36.84 -13.37 7.07
C THR A 740 -35.53 -13.77 7.77
N LEU A 741 -34.78 -14.73 7.23
CA LEU A 741 -33.51 -15.18 7.80
C LEU A 741 -32.38 -14.18 7.53
N GLU A 742 -32.38 -13.52 6.36
CA GLU A 742 -31.46 -12.42 6.04
C GLU A 742 -31.70 -11.22 6.95
N LEU A 743 -32.96 -10.89 7.24
CA LEU A 743 -33.32 -9.75 8.11
C LEU A 743 -33.07 -10.01 9.60
N ILE A 744 -32.97 -11.28 10.00
CA ILE A 744 -32.44 -11.72 11.31
C ILE A 744 -30.90 -11.71 11.31
N GLY A 745 -30.26 -11.41 10.17
CA GLY A 745 -28.82 -11.21 10.00
C GLY A 745 -28.25 -10.02 10.78
N ASP A 746 -29.10 -9.16 11.33
CA ASP A 746 -28.79 -8.21 12.42
C ASP A 746 -28.54 -8.97 13.77
N LEU A 747 -27.73 -10.03 13.71
CA LEU A 747 -27.09 -10.62 14.87
C LEU A 747 -25.91 -9.71 15.26
N PRO A 748 -25.77 -9.35 16.54
CA PRO A 748 -24.56 -8.69 16.97
C PRO A 748 -23.37 -9.62 16.74
N PHE A 749 -22.39 -9.19 15.95
CA PHE A 749 -21.10 -9.88 15.80
C PHE A 749 -20.21 -9.80 17.08
N ALA A 750 -20.85 -9.55 18.23
CA ALA A 750 -20.31 -9.74 19.56
C ALA A 750 -20.97 -10.99 20.20
N GLU A 751 -20.17 -12.04 20.38
CA GLU A 751 -20.34 -13.12 21.36
C GLU A 751 -21.42 -14.22 21.12
N VAL A 752 -21.36 -14.95 19.99
CA VAL A 752 -21.81 -16.36 19.94
C VAL A 752 -20.84 -17.23 19.11
N THR A 753 -20.32 -18.32 19.69
CA THR A 753 -19.39 -19.25 19.01
C THR A 753 -20.14 -20.27 18.13
N PRO A 754 -19.66 -20.58 16.89
CA PRO A 754 -20.23 -21.63 16.03
C PRO A 754 -20.17 -23.08 16.58
N PRO A 755 -20.95 -24.02 16.01
CA PRO A 755 -20.91 -25.43 16.39
C PRO A 755 -19.63 -26.14 15.90
N GLU A 756 -18.65 -26.25 16.79
CA GLU A 756 -17.26 -26.71 16.57
C GLU A 756 -17.07 -28.18 16.11
N GLN A 757 -18.14 -28.87 15.68
CA GLN A 757 -18.17 -30.30 15.32
C GLN A 757 -18.57 -30.56 13.85
N ILE A 758 -18.85 -29.50 13.08
CA ILE A 758 -19.30 -29.59 11.69
C ILE A 758 -18.35 -28.81 10.78
N LEU A 759 -17.85 -29.47 9.74
CA LEU A 759 -17.06 -28.86 8.67
C LEU A 759 -17.91 -28.60 7.43
N PHE A 760 -17.68 -27.44 6.82
CA PHE A 760 -18.04 -27.12 5.45
C PHE A 760 -16.85 -27.45 4.54
N VAL A 761 -17.10 -28.14 3.42
CA VAL A 761 -16.07 -28.46 2.43
C VAL A 761 -16.54 -27.97 1.07
N CYS A 762 -15.77 -27.15 0.36
CA CYS A 762 -16.12 -26.64 -0.97
C CYS A 762 -14.97 -26.77 -1.97
N LYS A 763 -15.23 -26.35 -3.23
CA LYS A 763 -14.38 -26.57 -4.42
C LYS A 763 -14.18 -28.05 -4.80
N LEU A 764 -15.09 -28.93 -4.36
CA LEU A 764 -15.11 -30.34 -4.75
C LEU A 764 -15.15 -30.50 -6.29
N ASN A 765 -14.68 -31.62 -6.82
CA ASN A 765 -14.94 -31.99 -8.20
C ASN A 765 -16.44 -32.34 -8.33
N PRO A 766 -17.15 -31.95 -9.41
CA PRO A 766 -18.56 -32.34 -9.61
C PRO A 766 -18.83 -33.85 -9.54
N VAL A 767 -17.84 -34.72 -9.77
CA VAL A 767 -18.00 -36.18 -9.68
C VAL A 767 -17.87 -36.75 -8.27
N THR A 768 -17.26 -36.02 -7.32
CA THR A 768 -16.99 -36.49 -5.95
C THR A 768 -18.29 -36.85 -5.23
N ARG A 769 -18.28 -37.97 -4.49
CA ARG A 769 -19.47 -38.47 -3.78
C ARG A 769 -19.35 -38.40 -2.27
N ASP A 770 -20.52 -38.52 -1.67
CA ASP A 770 -20.77 -38.56 -0.25
C ASP A 770 -19.96 -39.71 0.41
N GLU A 771 -19.92 -40.88 -0.24
CA GLU A 771 -19.13 -42.03 0.22
C GLU A 771 -17.62 -41.82 0.10
N ASP A 772 -17.15 -41.07 -0.91
CA ASP A 772 -15.73 -40.78 -1.12
C ASP A 772 -15.21 -39.84 -0.01
N LEU A 773 -15.98 -38.80 0.30
CA LEU A 773 -15.67 -37.90 1.41
C LEU A 773 -15.77 -38.61 2.76
N GLU A 774 -16.77 -39.47 2.99
CA GLU A 774 -16.85 -40.26 4.23
C GLU A 774 -15.63 -41.19 4.39
N LEU A 775 -15.15 -41.82 3.32
CA LEU A 775 -13.96 -42.69 3.34
C LEU A 775 -12.64 -41.91 3.57
N ILE A 776 -12.58 -40.66 3.11
CA ILE A 776 -11.41 -39.78 3.30
C ILE A 776 -11.40 -39.20 4.72
N PHE A 777 -12.52 -38.65 5.18
CA PHE A 777 -12.61 -37.92 6.44
C PHE A 777 -12.77 -38.84 7.67
N SER A 778 -13.30 -40.07 7.51
CA SER A 778 -13.43 -41.04 8.63
C SER A 778 -12.08 -41.52 9.20
N ARG A 779 -10.97 -41.20 8.53
CA ARG A 779 -9.60 -41.39 9.01
C ARG A 779 -9.22 -40.49 10.19
N PHE A 780 -9.89 -39.35 10.35
CA PHE A 780 -9.63 -38.40 11.44
C PHE A 780 -10.48 -38.68 12.67
N GLY A 781 -11.61 -39.37 12.49
CA GLY A 781 -12.56 -39.63 13.55
C GLY A 781 -13.87 -40.25 13.07
N LYS A 782 -14.77 -40.55 14.01
CA LYS A 782 -16.09 -41.10 13.65
C LYS A 782 -16.98 -39.99 13.09
N ILE A 783 -17.32 -40.10 11.81
CA ILE A 783 -18.36 -39.28 11.16
C ILE A 783 -19.75 -39.70 11.68
N LEU A 784 -20.64 -38.71 11.84
CA LEU A 784 -22.07 -38.90 12.14
C LEU A 784 -22.94 -38.68 10.90
N SER A 785 -22.54 -37.75 10.02
CA SER A 785 -23.13 -37.54 8.71
C SER A 785 -22.15 -36.85 7.76
N CYS A 786 -22.15 -37.28 6.50
CA CYS A 786 -21.51 -36.60 5.37
C CYS A 786 -22.57 -36.48 4.26
N GLU A 787 -22.72 -35.30 3.67
CA GLU A 787 -23.69 -35.06 2.60
C GLU A 787 -23.12 -34.02 1.61
N VAL A 788 -22.95 -34.40 0.34
CA VAL A 788 -22.59 -33.51 -0.76
C VAL A 788 -23.87 -32.84 -1.26
N ILE A 789 -23.90 -31.52 -1.27
CA ILE A 789 -25.10 -30.78 -1.66
C ILE A 789 -25.21 -30.78 -3.18
N ARG A 790 -26.37 -31.21 -3.67
CA ARG A 790 -26.68 -31.42 -5.09
C ARG A 790 -27.86 -30.55 -5.50
N ASP A 791 -27.89 -30.13 -6.76
CA ASP A 791 -29.04 -29.39 -7.28
C ASP A 791 -30.31 -30.27 -7.23
N LYS A 792 -31.44 -29.65 -6.87
CA LYS A 792 -32.71 -30.36 -6.68
C LYS A 792 -33.47 -30.66 -7.98
N LYS A 793 -33.05 -30.09 -9.12
CA LYS A 793 -33.65 -30.30 -10.44
C LYS A 793 -32.79 -31.22 -11.33
N SER A 794 -31.46 -31.08 -11.32
CA SER A 794 -30.55 -31.92 -12.13
C SER A 794 -29.91 -33.08 -11.37
N GLY A 795 -29.70 -32.95 -10.05
CA GLY A 795 -28.97 -33.92 -9.23
C GLY A 795 -27.45 -33.79 -9.26
N ASP A 796 -26.91 -32.83 -10.01
CA ASP A 796 -25.47 -32.56 -10.09
C ASP A 796 -24.92 -32.00 -8.77
N SER A 797 -23.64 -32.25 -8.48
CA SER A 797 -22.97 -31.70 -7.30
C SER A 797 -22.81 -30.18 -7.42
N LEU A 798 -23.25 -29.44 -6.40
CA LEU A 798 -22.97 -28.00 -6.24
C LEU A 798 -21.54 -27.73 -5.76
N GLN A 799 -20.67 -28.74 -5.77
CA GLN A 799 -19.25 -28.66 -5.43
C GLN A 799 -18.94 -28.30 -3.96
N TYR A 800 -19.91 -28.49 -3.05
CA TYR A 800 -19.71 -28.40 -1.61
C TYR A 800 -20.48 -29.47 -0.82
N ALA A 801 -20.03 -29.73 0.40
CA ALA A 801 -20.54 -30.75 1.32
C ALA A 801 -20.46 -30.29 2.78
N PHE A 802 -21.22 -30.96 3.65
CA PHE A 802 -21.09 -30.84 5.10
C PHE A 802 -20.70 -32.17 5.75
N ILE A 803 -19.84 -32.12 6.75
CA ILE A 803 -19.30 -33.30 7.46
C ILE A 803 -19.36 -33.07 8.97
N GLU A 804 -20.15 -33.85 9.70
CA GLU A 804 -20.23 -33.81 11.17
C GLU A 804 -19.43 -34.96 11.79
N PHE A 805 -18.61 -34.62 12.77
CA PHE A 805 -17.85 -35.57 13.59
C PHE A 805 -18.51 -35.82 14.94
N ALA A 806 -18.28 -37.00 15.51
CA ALA A 806 -18.79 -37.39 16.82
C ALA A 806 -18.13 -36.66 18.00
N THR A 807 -17.01 -35.97 17.77
CA THR A 807 -16.27 -35.17 18.75
C THR A 807 -15.69 -33.92 18.09
N LYS A 808 -15.38 -32.89 18.89
CA LYS A 808 -14.75 -31.64 18.42
C LYS A 808 -13.32 -31.87 17.99
N GLU A 809 -12.58 -32.65 18.77
CA GLU A 809 -11.16 -32.93 18.58
C GLU A 809 -10.91 -33.68 17.27
N ASP A 810 -11.89 -34.47 16.80
CA ASP A 810 -11.83 -35.17 15.52
C ASP A 810 -12.11 -34.22 14.34
N CYS A 811 -13.08 -33.30 14.52
CA CYS A 811 -13.41 -32.23 13.60
C CYS A 811 -12.22 -31.29 13.34
N GLU A 812 -11.58 -30.79 14.40
CA GLU A 812 -10.39 -29.92 14.30
C GLU A 812 -9.23 -30.63 13.59
N ARG A 813 -8.98 -31.91 13.91
CA ARG A 813 -7.94 -32.72 13.24
C ARG A 813 -8.21 -32.96 11.76
N ALA A 814 -9.47 -32.99 11.35
CA ALA A 814 -9.85 -33.06 9.94
C ALA A 814 -9.65 -31.71 9.24
N TYR A 815 -10.15 -30.60 9.82
CA TYR A 815 -9.97 -29.23 9.30
C TYR A 815 -8.49 -28.93 8.99
N PHE A 816 -7.61 -29.03 9.99
CA PHE A 816 -6.19 -28.71 9.84
C PHE A 816 -5.41 -29.65 8.90
N LYS A 817 -5.95 -30.81 8.53
CA LYS A 817 -5.28 -31.81 7.68
C LYS A 817 -5.87 -31.94 6.27
N MET A 818 -7.09 -31.48 6.05
CA MET A 818 -7.79 -31.58 4.76
C MET A 818 -7.85 -30.25 4.01
N GLN A 819 -7.56 -29.11 4.65
CA GLN A 819 -7.46 -27.81 3.99
C GLN A 819 -6.44 -27.83 2.84
N GLY A 820 -6.89 -27.51 1.62
CA GLY A 820 -6.03 -27.45 0.42
C GLY A 820 -5.59 -28.80 -0.15
N VAL A 821 -6.07 -29.93 0.40
CA VAL A 821 -5.75 -31.29 -0.07
C VAL A 821 -6.39 -31.55 -1.44
N LEU A 822 -5.70 -32.36 -2.25
CA LEU A 822 -6.18 -32.81 -3.55
C LEU A 822 -7.13 -34.01 -3.41
N ILE A 823 -8.36 -33.85 -3.89
CA ILE A 823 -9.38 -34.90 -4.08
C ILE A 823 -9.89 -34.75 -5.52
N ASP A 824 -9.89 -35.83 -6.29
CA ASP A 824 -10.35 -35.86 -7.69
C ASP A 824 -9.78 -34.70 -8.55
N ASP A 825 -8.46 -34.53 -8.49
CA ASP A 825 -7.68 -33.46 -9.14
C ASP A 825 -8.06 -32.00 -8.77
N HIS A 826 -8.97 -31.81 -7.81
CA HIS A 826 -9.33 -30.51 -7.24
C HIS A 826 -8.70 -30.29 -5.84
N ARG A 827 -8.23 -29.08 -5.58
CA ARG A 827 -7.85 -28.65 -4.21
C ARG A 827 -9.09 -28.23 -3.44
N ILE A 828 -9.50 -29.04 -2.48
CA ILE A 828 -10.66 -28.74 -1.64
C ILE A 828 -10.34 -27.63 -0.64
N HIS A 829 -11.35 -26.84 -0.30
CA HIS A 829 -11.29 -25.88 0.79
C HIS A 829 -12.19 -26.36 1.93
N VAL A 830 -11.68 -26.28 3.17
CA VAL A 830 -12.37 -26.75 4.37
C VAL A 830 -12.47 -25.60 5.36
N ASP A 831 -13.63 -25.41 5.98
CA ASP A 831 -13.89 -24.42 7.02
C ASP A 831 -14.82 -25.00 8.10
N PHE A 832 -14.88 -24.38 9.28
CA PHE A 832 -15.89 -24.71 10.29
C PHE A 832 -17.24 -24.11 9.88
N SER A 833 -18.32 -24.88 10.03
CA SER A 833 -19.65 -24.40 9.69
C SER A 833 -20.11 -23.31 10.65
N GLN A 834 -20.02 -22.05 10.23
CA GLN A 834 -20.45 -20.90 11.04
C GLN A 834 -21.98 -20.83 11.21
N SER A 835 -22.72 -21.39 10.25
CA SER A 835 -24.16 -21.64 10.36
C SER A 835 -24.46 -23.03 10.96
N VAL A 836 -25.74 -23.31 11.20
CA VAL A 836 -26.35 -24.60 11.64
C VAL A 836 -26.35 -25.00 13.12
N SER A 837 -26.22 -24.06 14.07
CA SER A 837 -26.45 -24.33 15.51
C SER A 837 -27.86 -24.87 15.85
N LYS A 838 -28.88 -24.58 15.03
CA LYS A 838 -30.22 -25.23 15.10
C LYS A 838 -30.38 -26.39 14.10
N LEU A 839 -29.89 -26.23 12.87
CA LEU A 839 -30.05 -27.21 11.79
C LEU A 839 -29.37 -28.56 12.09
N SER A 840 -28.35 -28.62 12.96
CA SER A 840 -27.79 -29.89 13.46
C SER A 840 -28.85 -30.82 14.07
N ALA A 841 -29.86 -30.31 14.77
CA ALA A 841 -30.92 -31.14 15.37
C ALA A 841 -31.82 -31.78 14.30
N ASP A 842 -32.29 -30.98 13.33
CA ASP A 842 -33.18 -31.47 12.27
C ASP A 842 -32.44 -32.31 11.23
N TRP A 843 -31.15 -32.03 10.98
CA TRP A 843 -30.30 -32.85 10.12
C TRP A 843 -29.97 -34.20 10.77
N ARG A 844 -29.67 -34.24 12.09
CA ARG A 844 -29.57 -35.50 12.84
C ARG A 844 -30.87 -36.31 12.79
N ASN A 845 -32.04 -35.67 12.85
CA ASN A 845 -33.32 -36.35 12.66
C ASN A 845 -33.51 -36.86 11.22
N SER A 846 -33.17 -36.04 10.22
CA SER A 846 -33.25 -36.38 8.79
C SER A 846 -32.36 -37.59 8.45
N THR A 847 -31.08 -37.58 8.85
CA THR A 847 -30.14 -38.68 8.59
C THR A 847 -30.55 -39.95 9.32
N ASN A 848 -30.98 -39.88 10.58
CA ASN A 848 -31.57 -41.05 11.26
C ASN A 848 -32.81 -41.59 10.52
N SER A 849 -33.63 -40.73 9.91
CA SER A 849 -34.78 -41.16 9.09
C SER A 849 -34.37 -41.81 7.75
N LYS A 850 -33.28 -41.35 7.11
CA LYS A 850 -32.68 -42.00 5.92
C LYS A 850 -32.22 -43.41 6.29
N THR A 851 -31.48 -43.57 7.39
CA THR A 851 -31.00 -44.88 7.88
C THR A 851 -32.16 -45.80 8.29
N ALA A 852 -33.23 -45.26 8.89
CA ALA A 852 -34.43 -46.02 9.22
C ALA A 852 -35.22 -46.49 7.98
N ARG A 853 -35.22 -45.71 6.89
CA ARG A 853 -35.88 -46.06 5.61
C ARG A 853 -35.22 -47.19 4.83
N GLY A 854 -34.05 -47.69 5.28
CA GLY A 854 -33.43 -48.92 4.76
C GLY A 854 -34.23 -50.21 4.97
N LYS A 855 -35.45 -50.17 5.56
CA LYS A 855 -36.34 -51.32 5.77
C LYS A 855 -37.75 -51.17 5.20
N GLY A 856 -37.81 -51.21 3.86
CA GLY A 856 -38.89 -51.87 3.09
C GLY A 856 -40.12 -51.05 2.69
N GLY A 857 -40.79 -51.50 1.61
CA GLY A 857 -42.25 -51.29 1.50
C GLY A 857 -42.86 -50.65 0.24
N PHE A 858 -42.40 -50.99 -0.97
CA PHE A 858 -43.26 -51.28 -2.15
C PHE A 858 -44.40 -50.31 -2.58
N GLY A 859 -44.29 -49.75 -3.81
CA GLY A 859 -45.40 -49.11 -4.56
C GLY A 859 -45.61 -47.61 -4.28
N GLY A 860 -46.23 -46.83 -5.19
CA GLY A 860 -46.67 -47.18 -6.54
C GLY A 860 -47.39 -46.03 -7.27
N ILE A 861 -46.78 -45.58 -8.37
CA ILE A 861 -47.32 -44.97 -9.62
C ILE A 861 -48.83 -44.63 -9.65
N ASP A 862 -49.17 -43.40 -10.07
CA ASP A 862 -50.27 -43.20 -11.04
C ASP A 862 -50.02 -41.98 -11.99
N SER A 863 -50.78 -41.92 -13.09
CA SER A 863 -51.00 -40.85 -14.09
C SER A 863 -50.21 -39.52 -13.93
N LEU A 864 -49.42 -39.00 -14.87
CA LEU A 864 -49.30 -39.20 -16.34
C LEU A 864 -50.53 -38.79 -17.19
N GLU A 865 -50.26 -38.07 -18.29
CA GLU A 865 -51.20 -37.47 -19.27
C GLU A 865 -51.96 -36.22 -18.79
N ARG A 866 -52.22 -35.21 -19.64
CA ARG A 866 -52.40 -35.25 -21.11
C ARG A 866 -51.69 -34.11 -21.88
N ARG A 867 -51.39 -34.36 -23.16
CA ARG A 867 -50.82 -33.42 -24.16
C ARG A 867 -51.90 -32.75 -25.03
N GLN A 868 -51.46 -31.71 -25.78
CA GLN A 868 -52.02 -31.17 -27.05
C GLN A 868 -53.37 -30.44 -26.94
N GLN A 869 -53.53 -29.23 -27.53
CA GLN A 869 -53.44 -28.89 -28.97
C GLN A 869 -52.59 -27.61 -29.24
N LEU A 870 -51.78 -27.50 -30.31
CA LEU A 870 -52.05 -27.02 -31.70
C LEU A 870 -52.64 -25.58 -31.79
N ASN A 871 -52.20 -24.64 -32.65
CA ASN A 871 -51.06 -24.58 -33.60
C ASN A 871 -50.74 -23.13 -34.11
N GLU A 872 -49.49 -22.90 -34.57
CA GLU A 872 -49.04 -22.11 -35.76
C GLU A 872 -49.16 -20.56 -35.94
N THR A 873 -48.02 -19.96 -36.39
CA THR A 873 -47.80 -18.92 -37.45
C THR A 873 -47.85 -17.37 -37.24
N ALA A 874 -46.64 -16.77 -37.16
CA ALA A 874 -45.94 -15.95 -38.20
C ALA A 874 -46.22 -14.43 -38.52
N ASP A 875 -45.17 -13.62 -38.30
CA ASP A 875 -44.45 -12.69 -39.23
C ASP A 875 -44.93 -11.29 -39.75
N SER A 876 -44.25 -10.26 -39.21
CA SER A 876 -43.38 -9.26 -39.93
C SER A 876 -43.91 -7.96 -40.61
N ALA A 877 -43.17 -6.83 -40.43
CA ALA A 877 -42.62 -5.90 -41.47
C ALA A 877 -42.12 -4.52 -40.92
N THR A 878 -41.05 -3.93 -41.48
CA THR A 878 -40.56 -2.51 -41.26
C THR A 878 -39.77 -1.95 -42.47
N PRO A 879 -39.75 -0.61 -42.73
CA PRO A 879 -38.49 0.20 -42.85
C PRO A 879 -38.65 1.73 -42.55
N ARG A 880 -37.75 2.70 -42.92
CA ARG A 880 -36.34 3.04 -42.53
C ARG A 880 -35.93 4.46 -43.09
N ASN A 881 -34.79 5.04 -42.60
CA ASN A 881 -33.85 6.02 -43.26
C ASN A 881 -34.24 7.54 -43.40
N LEU A 882 -33.36 8.57 -43.55
CA LEU A 882 -31.87 8.89 -43.43
C LEU A 882 -31.71 10.47 -43.51
N ASP A 883 -30.58 11.25 -43.61
CA ASP A 883 -29.11 11.09 -43.83
C ASP A 883 -28.26 12.38 -43.47
N SER A 884 -26.91 12.27 -43.38
CA SER A 884 -25.83 13.32 -43.54
C SER A 884 -25.73 14.58 -42.61
N GLY A 885 -24.60 15.33 -42.40
CA GLY A 885 -23.15 15.37 -42.81
C GLY A 885 -22.53 16.78 -42.46
N GLN A 886 -21.21 17.16 -42.45
CA GLN A 886 -19.88 16.52 -42.66
C GLN A 886 -18.69 17.25 -41.90
N GLU A 887 -17.74 17.97 -42.56
CA GLU A 887 -16.36 18.41 -42.08
C GLU A 887 -15.97 19.87 -42.53
N VAL A 888 -14.81 20.56 -42.34
CA VAL A 888 -13.35 20.27 -42.59
C VAL A 888 -12.38 21.41 -42.07
N GLU A 889 -11.10 21.06 -41.79
CA GLU A 889 -9.80 21.79 -41.99
C GLU A 889 -9.14 22.80 -40.98
N VAL A 890 -7.86 23.19 -41.26
CA VAL A 890 -6.76 23.39 -40.27
C VAL A 890 -5.74 24.51 -40.65
N ARG A 891 -4.96 24.99 -39.64
CA ARG A 891 -3.47 25.20 -39.61
C ARG A 891 -2.92 26.62 -39.31
N PHE A 892 -1.79 26.62 -38.59
CA PHE A 892 -1.01 27.76 -38.06
C PHE A 892 0.47 27.65 -38.46
N GLY A 893 1.30 28.64 -38.11
CA GLY A 893 2.75 28.46 -37.93
C GLY A 893 3.51 29.77 -37.66
N VAL A 894 4.68 29.70 -37.00
CA VAL A 894 5.88 30.57 -37.17
C VAL A 894 7.04 30.17 -36.23
N MET A 895 8.22 29.91 -36.83
CA MET A 895 9.64 30.01 -36.38
C MET A 895 10.19 29.44 -35.05
N LEU A 896 11.47 29.01 -35.15
CA LEU A 896 12.37 28.40 -34.17
C LEU A 896 13.78 29.04 -34.28
N VAL A 897 14.47 29.24 -33.16
CA VAL A 897 15.96 29.19 -32.94
C VAL A 897 16.13 28.99 -31.42
N ASP A 898 16.59 27.87 -30.84
CA ASP A 898 17.78 27.01 -31.01
C ASP A 898 19.01 27.44 -30.17
N VAL A 899 19.53 26.51 -29.36
CA VAL A 899 20.83 26.55 -28.66
C VAL A 899 21.38 25.12 -28.58
N ARG A 900 22.55 24.89 -29.20
CA ARG A 900 23.29 23.62 -29.18
C ARG A 900 24.78 23.82 -28.91
N GLU A 901 25.34 22.91 -28.10
CA GLU A 901 26.75 22.46 -28.11
C GLU A 901 27.80 23.58 -27.86
N ILE A 902 29.09 23.31 -27.59
CA ILE A 902 30.17 22.76 -28.42
C ILE A 902 31.27 22.28 -27.42
N ALA A 903 31.89 21.08 -27.46
CA ALA A 903 32.36 20.17 -28.51
C ALA A 903 33.76 20.50 -29.08
N MET A 904 34.56 19.47 -29.39
CA MET A 904 35.76 19.58 -30.24
C MET A 904 35.93 18.29 -31.06
N SER A 905 36.32 18.45 -32.33
CA SER A 905 36.62 17.38 -33.29
C SER A 905 38.07 17.51 -33.81
N PRO A 906 38.51 16.63 -34.72
CA PRO A 906 38.39 16.99 -36.13
C PRO A 906 38.04 15.81 -37.09
N ALA A 907 37.64 16.16 -38.32
CA ALA A 907 37.59 15.26 -39.48
C ALA A 907 39.03 14.93 -39.98
N THR A 908 39.31 13.98 -40.87
CA THR A 908 38.70 13.74 -42.20
C THR A 908 39.26 12.45 -42.82
N GLU A 909 38.45 11.65 -43.56
CA GLU A 909 38.89 10.99 -44.81
C GLU A 909 37.71 10.42 -45.64
N MET A 910 37.97 9.88 -46.84
CA MET A 910 36.96 9.60 -47.90
C MET A 910 37.01 8.18 -48.47
N ARG A 911 35.83 7.65 -48.85
CA ARG A 911 35.59 6.60 -49.90
C ARG A 911 36.17 5.19 -49.58
N GLU A 912 35.75 4.07 -50.17
CA GLU A 912 35.10 3.79 -51.48
C GLU A 912 33.89 2.83 -51.42
N MET A 913 33.31 2.49 -52.58
CA MET A 913 32.24 1.49 -52.78
C MET A 913 32.71 0.31 -53.66
N ALA A 914 32.41 -0.91 -53.23
CA ALA A 914 32.22 -2.13 -54.06
C ALA A 914 31.26 -3.06 -53.27
N ALA A 915 30.20 -3.67 -53.80
CA ALA A 915 30.08 -4.57 -54.96
C ALA A 915 30.91 -5.87 -54.80
N GLY A 916 30.35 -7.09 -54.73
CA GLY A 916 28.94 -7.52 -54.65
C GLY A 916 28.73 -8.94 -55.19
N VAL A 917 27.55 -9.53 -54.93
CA VAL A 917 26.96 -10.73 -55.61
C VAL A 917 27.52 -12.13 -55.26
N ASN A 918 26.60 -13.10 -55.06
CA ASN A 918 26.75 -14.58 -55.06
C ASN A 918 27.63 -15.27 -53.97
N GLU A 919 27.41 -16.55 -53.58
CA GLU A 919 26.25 -17.47 -53.74
C GLU A 919 26.24 -18.59 -52.66
N ALA A 920 25.30 -19.53 -52.81
CA ALA A 920 24.93 -20.63 -51.93
C ALA A 920 26.02 -21.63 -51.44
N VAL A 921 25.79 -22.16 -50.22
CA VAL A 921 25.93 -23.58 -49.78
C VAL A 921 27.31 -24.25 -49.81
N THR A 922 27.75 -24.74 -48.63
CA THR A 922 28.16 -26.15 -48.45
C THR A 922 28.19 -26.56 -46.97
N ASP A 923 27.68 -27.74 -46.66
CA ASP A 923 27.87 -28.39 -45.35
C ASP A 923 29.29 -28.96 -45.20
N VAL A 924 29.86 -28.89 -44.00
CA VAL A 924 30.85 -29.86 -43.52
C VAL A 924 30.57 -30.19 -42.05
N SER A 925 30.03 -31.38 -41.80
CA SER A 925 29.99 -32.00 -40.48
C SER A 925 31.25 -32.85 -40.25
N ILE A 926 31.90 -32.72 -39.10
CA ILE A 926 32.86 -33.72 -38.59
C ILE A 926 32.48 -34.06 -37.15
N VAL A 927 32.51 -35.36 -36.84
CA VAL A 927 32.25 -35.92 -35.50
C VAL A 927 33.43 -36.81 -35.16
N GLU A 928 34.08 -36.54 -34.03
CA GLU A 928 34.93 -37.48 -33.27
C GLU A 928 35.36 -36.76 -31.96
N ASP A 929 35.63 -37.44 -30.84
CA ASP A 929 34.77 -38.24 -29.93
C ASP A 929 35.70 -38.74 -28.78
N GLU A 930 35.13 -39.03 -27.61
CA GLU A 930 35.71 -39.74 -26.46
C GLU A 930 36.96 -39.24 -25.66
N LYS A 931 36.79 -39.34 -24.32
CA LYS A 931 37.79 -39.56 -23.22
C LYS A 931 38.61 -38.39 -22.63
N LYS A 932 39.07 -38.45 -21.36
CA LYS A 932 38.54 -39.03 -20.08
C LYS A 932 39.48 -38.67 -18.91
N SER A 933 38.95 -38.35 -17.72
CA SER A 933 39.63 -38.37 -16.38
C SER A 933 40.87 -37.46 -16.17
N CYS A 934 41.39 -37.18 -14.96
CA CYS A 934 40.90 -37.03 -13.56
C CYS A 934 42.08 -36.47 -12.69
N LEU A 935 41.82 -36.10 -11.42
CA LEU A 935 42.78 -35.90 -10.30
C LEU A 935 43.66 -34.63 -10.29
N ASP A 936 43.19 -33.62 -9.54
CA ASP A 936 43.70 -33.17 -8.22
C ASP A 936 45.16 -32.72 -7.95
N ASP A 937 45.24 -31.82 -6.95
CA ASP A 937 46.34 -31.42 -6.04
C ASP A 937 47.27 -30.20 -6.31
N LEU A 938 47.55 -29.52 -5.18
CA LEU A 938 48.31 -28.26 -4.90
C LEU A 938 49.79 -28.60 -4.54
N PRO A 939 50.76 -27.65 -4.26
CA PRO A 939 50.58 -26.27 -3.75
C PRO A 939 51.60 -25.12 -4.12
N ALA A 940 51.14 -23.89 -3.87
CA ALA A 940 51.76 -22.63 -3.36
C ALA A 940 53.29 -22.28 -3.36
N LEU A 941 53.55 -20.96 -3.56
CA LEU A 941 54.72 -20.10 -3.18
C LEU A 941 56.08 -20.30 -3.93
N SER A 942 56.97 -19.31 -4.18
CA SER A 942 57.12 -17.90 -3.69
C SER A 942 58.05 -16.97 -4.53
N GLN A 943 57.67 -15.68 -4.64
CA GLN A 943 58.48 -14.41 -4.53
C GLN A 943 59.72 -14.01 -5.38
N LEU A 944 59.62 -12.76 -5.92
CA LEU A 944 60.58 -11.61 -5.95
C LEU A 944 61.98 -11.64 -6.64
N LEU A 945 62.20 -10.68 -7.56
CA LEU A 945 63.11 -9.51 -7.40
C LEU A 945 62.89 -8.46 -8.53
N ALA A 946 63.55 -7.29 -8.49
CA ALA A 946 63.15 -6.07 -9.25
C ALA A 946 64.32 -5.28 -9.91
N MET A 947 64.01 -4.31 -10.79
CA MET A 947 64.50 -2.89 -10.79
C MET A 947 64.27 -2.13 -12.14
N GLU A 948 64.37 -0.79 -12.09
CA GLU A 948 64.01 0.26 -13.09
C GLU A 948 65.18 0.64 -14.07
N PRO A 949 65.08 1.54 -15.10
CA PRO A 949 64.64 2.96 -14.99
C PRO A 949 63.98 3.67 -16.23
N LEU A 950 63.56 4.94 -16.05
CA LEU A 950 63.16 5.94 -17.08
C LEU A 950 64.32 6.85 -17.56
N PRO A 951 64.20 7.61 -18.68
CA PRO A 951 64.25 9.10 -18.57
C PRO A 951 63.57 10.00 -19.67
N ASP A 952 63.26 11.24 -19.26
CA ASP A 952 63.40 12.57 -19.94
C ASP A 952 62.51 13.20 -21.06
N LYS A 953 61.74 14.23 -20.63
CA LYS A 953 61.71 15.68 -21.06
C LYS A 953 61.17 16.18 -22.45
N MET A 954 59.89 16.57 -22.46
CA MET A 954 59.30 17.96 -22.48
C MET A 954 59.78 19.09 -23.46
N LEU A 955 58.82 20.00 -23.79
CA LEU A 955 58.89 21.40 -24.33
C LEU A 955 58.66 21.59 -25.86
N VAL A 956 58.19 22.73 -26.43
CA VAL A 956 57.18 23.81 -26.12
C VAL A 956 57.19 24.85 -27.29
N TYR A 957 56.16 25.70 -27.55
CA TYR A 957 56.28 27.16 -27.91
C TYR A 957 54.97 27.95 -28.25
N HIS A 958 54.77 29.07 -27.52
CA HIS A 958 54.05 30.37 -27.70
C HIS A 958 52.98 30.72 -28.77
N HIS A 959 52.24 31.79 -28.43
CA HIS A 959 51.16 32.48 -29.16
C HIS A 959 51.46 34.01 -29.34
N ARG A 960 51.06 34.61 -30.47
CA ARG A 960 50.99 36.06 -30.79
C ARG A 960 50.04 36.27 -32.00
N ALA A 961 49.43 37.43 -32.29
CA ALA A 961 48.87 38.53 -31.49
C ALA A 961 48.20 39.55 -32.45
N GLY A 962 46.95 39.98 -32.23
CA GLY A 962 46.34 41.03 -33.08
C GLY A 962 44.86 41.37 -32.77
N ASN A 963 44.64 42.55 -32.18
CA ASN A 963 43.38 43.29 -32.05
C ASN A 963 42.15 42.63 -31.37
N SER A 964 42.20 42.61 -30.03
CA SER A 964 41.27 43.31 -29.11
C SER A 964 39.73 43.35 -29.32
N PRO A 965 38.93 43.47 -28.22
CA PRO A 965 39.21 42.95 -26.87
C PRO A 965 37.97 42.42 -26.11
N ILE A 966 38.17 41.45 -25.20
CA ILE A 966 37.61 41.42 -23.83
C ILE A 966 38.44 40.40 -23.03
N VAL A 967 38.60 40.62 -21.72
CA VAL A 967 39.67 39.98 -20.93
C VAL A 967 39.20 38.69 -20.25
N ALA A 968 39.77 37.56 -20.65
CA ALA A 968 39.73 36.31 -19.90
C ALA A 968 41.09 36.06 -19.24
N ASN A 969 41.17 36.26 -17.92
CA ASN A 969 42.35 35.87 -17.12
C ASN A 969 42.17 34.43 -16.61
N GLY A 970 42.71 33.46 -17.34
CA GLY A 970 42.86 32.10 -16.82
C GLY A 970 43.94 32.06 -15.74
N LEU A 971 43.52 31.86 -14.48
CA LEU A 971 44.42 31.65 -13.36
C LEU A 971 44.21 30.21 -12.87
N ALA A 972 45.19 29.34 -13.09
CA ALA A 972 45.09 27.93 -12.75
C ALA A 972 45.09 27.75 -11.22
N VAL A 973 43.93 27.41 -10.65
CA VAL A 973 43.82 26.97 -9.26
C VAL A 973 44.21 25.50 -9.19
N ILE A 974 45.28 25.19 -8.46
CA ILE A 974 45.62 23.82 -8.09
C ILE A 974 44.69 23.44 -6.93
N SER A 975 43.72 22.55 -7.19
CA SER A 975 42.81 22.07 -6.15
C SER A 975 43.57 21.35 -5.04
N VAL A 976 43.27 21.69 -3.78
CA VAL A 976 44.06 21.31 -2.60
C VAL A 976 43.68 19.89 -2.13
N TYR A 977 44.02 18.89 -2.94
CA TYR A 977 43.86 17.46 -2.64
C TYR A 977 45.20 16.73 -2.66
N LYS A 978 46.17 17.23 -1.86
CA LYS A 978 47.42 16.53 -1.47
C LYS A 978 48.26 17.23 -0.39
N LEU A 979 47.66 18.06 0.47
CA LEU A 979 48.37 18.71 1.58
C LEU A 979 48.16 18.00 2.94
N ASN A 980 46.94 17.54 3.25
CA ASN A 980 46.65 16.91 4.55
C ASN A 980 47.43 15.59 4.72
N ASP A 981 47.52 14.78 3.67
CA ASP A 981 48.31 13.53 3.66
C ASP A 981 49.78 13.77 4.02
N LEU A 982 50.33 14.93 3.60
CA LEU A 982 51.72 15.33 3.83
C LEU A 982 51.96 15.88 5.26
N VAL A 983 50.92 16.43 5.88
CA VAL A 983 50.92 16.83 7.31
C VAL A 983 50.77 15.60 8.22
N ALA A 984 50.12 14.52 7.75
CA ALA A 984 49.96 13.29 8.51
C ALA A 984 51.26 12.50 8.70
N GLU A 985 52.20 12.53 7.75
CA GLU A 985 53.46 11.79 7.84
C GLU A 985 54.65 12.59 8.41
N HIS A 986 54.66 13.93 8.34
CA HIS A 986 55.76 14.79 8.81
C HIS A 986 55.26 15.96 9.68
N GLY A 987 55.25 15.75 11.00
CA GLY A 987 54.63 16.62 12.01
C GLY A 987 55.34 17.95 12.37
N ASP A 988 56.11 18.55 11.46
CA ASP A 988 56.79 19.84 11.65
C ASP A 988 56.57 20.77 10.43
N LEU A 989 55.33 21.21 10.23
CA LEU A 989 54.94 22.22 9.23
C LEU A 989 54.05 23.28 9.86
N GLN A 990 54.46 24.56 9.78
CA GLN A 990 53.57 25.70 10.11
C GLN A 990 52.95 26.28 8.84
N VAL A 991 51.63 26.47 8.87
CA VAL A 991 50.84 27.06 7.79
C VAL A 991 50.27 28.39 8.28
N THR A 992 50.48 29.47 7.53
CA THR A 992 49.98 30.81 7.89
C THR A 992 48.94 31.30 6.89
N ARG A 993 47.75 31.69 7.36
CA ARG A 993 46.67 32.26 6.54
C ARG A 993 46.79 33.77 6.43
N LYS A 994 46.64 34.31 5.22
CA LYS A 994 46.83 35.72 4.90
C LYS A 994 45.74 36.20 3.94
N THR A 995 44.77 36.96 4.46
CA THR A 995 43.67 37.52 3.67
C THR A 995 44.08 38.84 3.04
N ILE A 996 43.85 39.03 1.74
CA ILE A 996 44.11 40.30 1.04
C ILE A 996 42.79 40.85 0.46
N PRO A 997 42.36 42.07 0.83
CA PRO A 997 41.13 42.67 0.29
C PRO A 997 41.35 43.23 -1.11
N ARG A 998 40.47 42.91 -2.07
CA ARG A 998 40.54 43.46 -3.43
C ARG A 998 39.16 43.73 -4.03
N GLY A 999 38.49 44.76 -3.51
CA GLY A 999 37.12 45.12 -3.89
C GLY A 999 36.09 44.29 -3.13
N ALA A 1000 34.99 43.92 -3.80
CA ALA A 1000 33.86 43.20 -3.20
C ALA A 1000 34.12 41.71 -2.90
N LEU A 1001 35.30 41.18 -3.24
CA LEU A 1001 35.73 39.82 -2.92
C LEU A 1001 36.96 39.86 -2.01
N LYS A 1002 36.99 38.96 -1.02
CA LYS A 1002 38.17 38.63 -0.24
C LYS A 1002 38.84 37.42 -0.88
N LEU A 1003 40.18 37.45 -0.98
CA LEU A 1003 40.96 36.27 -1.30
C LEU A 1003 41.79 35.88 -0.08
N ASP A 1004 41.71 34.62 0.31
CA ASP A 1004 42.59 34.00 1.31
C ASP A 1004 43.72 33.26 0.60
N ILE A 1005 44.93 33.41 1.11
CA ILE A 1005 46.12 32.70 0.65
C ILE A 1005 46.74 32.00 1.86
N LEU A 1006 47.16 30.75 1.66
CA LEU A 1006 47.91 29.96 2.64
C LEU A 1006 49.38 29.94 2.22
N GLU A 1007 50.26 30.27 3.16
CA GLU A 1007 51.72 30.35 2.97
C GLU A 1007 52.35 29.25 3.86
N VAL A 1008 53.20 28.40 3.26
CA VAL A 1008 53.78 27.19 3.88
C VAL A 1008 55.28 27.21 3.68
N ASP A 1009 56.05 27.02 4.75
CA ASP A 1009 57.50 27.22 4.76
C ASP A 1009 58.25 25.96 5.24
N LEU A 1010 59.39 25.63 4.62
CA LEU A 1010 60.13 24.38 4.81
C LEU A 1010 61.51 24.66 5.43
N GLN A 1011 61.60 24.60 6.76
CA GLN A 1011 62.88 24.79 7.47
C GLN A 1011 63.61 23.47 7.73
N THR A 1012 64.52 23.11 6.83
CA THR A 1012 65.56 22.10 7.15
C THR A 1012 66.63 22.73 8.03
N SER A 1013 66.80 22.25 9.28
CA SER A 1013 67.99 22.56 10.08
C SER A 1013 68.49 21.33 10.83
N ALA A 1014 69.81 21.12 10.79
CA ALA A 1014 70.48 20.08 11.54
C ALA A 1014 71.69 20.68 12.24
N GLN A 1015 71.74 20.60 13.57
CA GLN A 1015 72.98 20.48 14.33
C GLN A 1015 72.72 19.94 15.74
N ARG A 1016 73.76 19.32 16.31
CA ARG A 1016 73.79 18.76 17.68
C ARG A 1016 74.05 19.90 18.69
N ASP A 1017 74.02 19.76 20.01
CA ASP A 1017 74.66 18.78 20.92
C ASP A 1017 74.06 19.04 22.36
N VAL A 1018 74.35 18.38 23.50
CA VAL A 1018 75.59 17.73 23.99
C VAL A 1018 75.26 16.82 25.22
N PHE A 1019 75.84 15.60 25.27
CA PHE A 1019 76.25 14.78 26.46
C PHE A 1019 75.24 14.38 27.58
N GLY A 1020 75.33 13.19 28.21
CA GLY A 1020 76.22 12.06 27.94
C GLY A 1020 76.17 10.86 28.94
N THR A 1021 76.56 9.68 28.43
CA THR A 1021 77.04 8.45 29.13
C THR A 1021 76.17 7.70 30.16
N MET A 1022 75.76 6.47 29.79
CA MET A 1022 75.51 5.34 30.72
C MET A 1022 76.85 4.75 31.26
N PRO A 1023 76.85 3.71 32.14
CA PRO A 1023 76.81 2.32 31.63
C PRO A 1023 76.19 1.24 32.56
N ASN A 1024 75.28 0.39 32.04
CA ASN A 1024 75.46 -1.08 31.89
C ASN A 1024 74.16 -1.92 31.83
N GLN A 1025 74.21 -2.92 30.93
CA GLN A 1025 73.51 -4.21 30.90
C GLN A 1025 71.97 -4.34 30.73
N GLU A 1026 71.64 -5.25 29.79
CA GLU A 1026 70.53 -6.23 29.79
C GLU A 1026 69.06 -5.80 29.63
N ALA A 1027 68.60 -5.94 28.37
CA ALA A 1027 67.55 -6.89 27.94
C ALA A 1027 66.05 -6.71 28.31
N ASN A 1028 65.21 -7.29 27.45
CA ASN A 1028 63.74 -7.41 27.48
C ASN A 1028 62.90 -6.13 27.39
N VAL A 1029 62.07 -6.07 26.35
CA VAL A 1029 61.23 -4.92 25.99
C VAL A 1029 59.89 -4.94 26.75
N ALA A 1030 59.94 -4.82 28.10
CA ALA A 1030 58.75 -4.82 28.95
C ALA A 1030 58.99 -4.17 30.34
N GLY A 1031 58.69 -2.87 30.51
CA GLY A 1031 58.87 -2.12 31.76
C GLY A 1031 58.04 -0.82 31.81
N ILE A 1032 56.82 -0.71 32.35
CA ILE A 1032 56.02 -1.46 33.35
C ILE A 1032 56.34 -1.10 34.83
N LYS A 1033 55.27 -0.88 35.64
CA LYS A 1033 55.24 -0.74 37.13
C LYS A 1033 55.79 0.63 37.65
N VAL A 1034 55.57 1.09 38.89
CA VAL A 1034 55.75 0.44 40.22
C VAL A 1034 54.62 0.73 41.23
N PRO A 1035 54.14 -0.28 42.01
CA PRO A 1035 53.18 -0.12 43.10
C PRO A 1035 53.82 -0.09 44.51
N ILE A 1036 53.11 0.50 45.50
CA ILE A 1036 53.30 0.38 46.96
C ILE A 1036 51.91 0.44 47.61
N ARG A 1037 51.43 -0.53 48.40
CA ARG A 1037 51.81 -1.01 49.76
C ARG A 1037 51.29 -0.16 50.95
N ILE A 1038 50.03 -0.44 51.34
CA ILE A 1038 49.63 -0.99 52.66
C ILE A 1038 50.14 -0.26 53.95
N TRP A 1039 49.23 0.55 54.50
CA TRP A 1039 48.62 0.44 55.85
C TRP A 1039 49.36 0.81 57.15
N LEU A 1040 48.86 1.89 57.81
CA LEU A 1040 48.57 2.08 59.27
C LEU A 1040 48.04 3.53 59.47
N GLY A 1041 47.32 3.92 60.54
CA GLY A 1041 46.69 3.12 61.60
C GLY A 1041 46.18 3.97 62.79
N SER A 1042 44.84 4.04 62.98
CA SER A 1042 44.11 4.78 64.06
C SER A 1042 44.16 6.32 63.99
N VAL A 1043 43.18 7.09 64.46
CA VAL A 1043 42.02 6.86 65.37
C VAL A 1043 40.78 7.56 64.76
N ALA A 1044 39.52 7.13 64.87
CA ALA A 1044 38.79 5.87 65.15
C ALA A 1044 37.27 6.15 64.83
N GLY A 1045 36.29 5.30 65.20
CA GLY A 1045 34.88 5.77 65.14
C GLY A 1045 33.66 4.84 64.96
N LEU A 1046 33.72 3.52 65.25
CA LEU A 1046 32.55 2.61 65.45
C LEU A 1046 31.65 2.15 64.26
N ALA A 1047 31.36 0.83 64.27
CA ALA A 1047 30.20 0.06 63.76
C ALA A 1047 29.81 0.07 62.25
N GLY A 1048 29.52 -1.07 61.58
CA GLY A 1048 29.67 -2.49 61.93
C GLY A 1048 28.65 -3.45 61.27
N PHE A 1049 29.07 -4.71 60.98
CA PHE A 1049 28.23 -5.93 60.71
C PHE A 1049 27.47 -6.00 59.34
N LYS A 1050 27.21 -7.16 58.69
CA LYS A 1050 27.75 -8.55 58.83
C LYS A 1050 27.50 -9.45 57.58
N GLU A 1051 28.42 -10.40 57.32
CA GLU A 1051 28.28 -11.86 56.98
C GLU A 1051 27.03 -12.43 56.23
N MET A 1052 27.03 -13.50 55.41
CA MET A 1052 27.93 -14.59 54.94
C MET A 1052 27.03 -15.72 54.32
N ILE A 1053 27.61 -16.77 53.70
CA ILE A 1053 27.14 -18.20 53.55
C ILE A 1053 26.74 -18.68 52.10
N ILE A 1054 27.01 -19.92 51.61
CA ILE A 1054 28.20 -20.84 51.65
C ILE A 1054 28.03 -22.10 50.73
N VAL A 1055 29.14 -22.65 50.19
CA VAL A 1055 29.40 -24.09 49.78
C VAL A 1055 28.72 -24.75 48.53
N SER A 1056 29.49 -24.78 47.42
CA SER A 1056 30.11 -25.95 46.71
C SER A 1056 29.34 -27.17 46.13
N LYS A 1057 29.86 -27.65 44.96
CA LYS A 1057 30.40 -29.01 44.61
C LYS A 1057 29.87 -29.72 43.34
N LYS A 1058 30.83 -30.04 42.47
CA LYS A 1058 30.84 -31.01 41.34
C LYS A 1058 30.03 -32.31 41.56
N ARG A 1059 29.42 -32.84 40.47
CA ARG A 1059 29.89 -34.10 39.84
C ARG A 1059 29.37 -34.39 38.41
N SER A 1060 30.33 -34.58 37.51
CA SER A 1060 30.46 -35.65 36.50
C SER A 1060 29.24 -36.40 35.92
N ALA A 1061 29.05 -36.20 34.61
CA ALA A 1061 29.41 -37.15 33.53
C ALA A 1061 28.34 -37.99 32.80
N LYS A 1062 28.49 -37.98 31.46
CA LYS A 1062 27.86 -38.82 30.42
C LYS A 1062 26.34 -38.63 30.22
N MET A 1063 25.82 -38.84 29.01
CA MET A 1063 26.46 -39.39 27.79
C MET A 1063 26.44 -38.38 26.63
#